data_AF-A0A8T3MWT0-F1
#
_entry.id   AF-A0A8T3MWT0-F1
#
_cell.length_a   1.000
_cell.length_b   1.000
_cell.length_c   1.000
_cell.angle_alpha   90.00
_cell.angle_beta   90.00
_cell.angle_gamma   90.00
#
_symmetry.space_group_name_H-M   'P 1'
#
loop_
_entity.id
_entity.type
_entity.pdbx_description
1 polymer ?
#
loop_
_entity_poly.entity_id
_entity_poly.type
_entity_poly.pdbx_seq_one_letter_code
_entity_poly.pdbx_strand_id
1 'polypeptide(L)'
;GQSEAALAAARGVRIETRRVGLGAEEEVLVVRLTTPSTARLGEEIEAVAEIRSTVAQPATVRLFADGTLVSTERVELDTGVTRVVFAVKPSEAGFHTFRVVVEAALDTFSQNDRADSNTIIKGEPRTLVLAGDAKVAAELVTALESQRQLVDTIVPEALPTDFASLATYDSVVVVDVPRLRLTDRQLAALQVYVRDLGKGLVMVGGPRSFGAGGYQKTPLEESLPVDMGVRDRQKQPDVALVVVIDQSGSMDACHCNTFNGGQGGGTGIGGVRKVDIGKEAILRAAAAMTARDELGVVSFNEQAHWVVKTQPLGGIKDLQGTIAGIQPVGQTNIFAGLDQAVTSLETATATRRHIILLTDGWSSSGQYDAIIKKMKAAGITLSTVGAGGGSNPFLEGLAKQGGGRFYDAANPASIPDIFLKETQQVAGQQIIEETFFPILTSSSPILRGLEAFPQLRGYNGTTAKPAAQTVFVTARDDPLLAQWQYGLGRSVAWTSDSTGRWAKDWVGWDGFAKFFSQLVGWTFPGEETGGIEATFVPEGGSTSLRVESVDASGAPRDFYSTRAVVVGPDLEPVDVPLVQVAPGVYQAGLGEIDSGAYAVRITQTRPGTAPLGRTVGLVAPTSAEYRLLGTNEPFLAALRASTGGRAVETPLQVWAHDLTATGRFTDLWPYLLILALLLWPLDIALRRVSVGR
;
A
#
# COMPACT_ATOMS: atom_id res chain seq x y z
N GLY A 1 5.50 -13.69 -43.43
CA GLY A 1 4.50 -13.75 -44.52
C GLY A 1 5.09 -13.35 -45.87
N GLN A 2 4.94 -12.09 -46.28
CA GLN A 2 5.31 -11.64 -47.63
C GLN A 2 6.83 -11.67 -47.91
N SER A 3 7.66 -11.40 -46.90
CA SER A 3 9.13 -11.51 -46.98
C SER A 3 9.60 -12.95 -47.24
N GLU A 4 8.96 -13.93 -46.61
CA GLU A 4 9.27 -15.36 -46.80
C GLU A 4 8.77 -15.85 -48.16
N ALA A 5 7.63 -15.33 -48.63
CA ALA A 5 7.11 -15.62 -49.96
C ALA A 5 8.04 -15.10 -51.07
N ALA A 6 8.62 -13.90 -50.89
CA ALA A 6 9.64 -13.39 -51.81
C ALA A 6 10.91 -14.27 -51.83
N LEU A 7 11.32 -14.81 -50.66
CA LEU A 7 12.44 -15.76 -50.58
C LEU A 7 12.12 -17.10 -51.26
N ALA A 8 10.90 -17.60 -51.10
CA ALA A 8 10.40 -18.80 -51.78
C ALA A 8 10.40 -18.61 -53.31
N ALA A 9 9.90 -17.46 -53.77
CA ALA A 9 9.91 -17.09 -55.18
C ALA A 9 11.34 -17.02 -55.74
N ALA A 10 12.28 -16.40 -55.03
CA ALA A 10 13.69 -16.33 -55.42
C ALA A 10 14.37 -17.72 -55.50
N ARG A 11 13.84 -18.71 -54.77
CA ARG A 11 14.32 -20.10 -54.78
C ARG A 11 13.51 -21.01 -55.74
N GLY A 12 12.56 -20.45 -56.49
CA GLY A 12 11.70 -21.23 -57.39
C GLY A 12 10.71 -22.16 -56.67
N VAL A 13 10.46 -21.93 -55.37
CA VAL A 13 9.51 -22.70 -54.57
C VAL A 13 8.11 -22.12 -54.76
N ARG A 14 7.22 -22.90 -55.37
CA ARG A 14 5.80 -22.57 -55.54
C ARG A 14 5.04 -22.79 -54.24
N ILE A 15 4.22 -21.83 -53.83
CA ILE A 15 3.31 -21.97 -52.68
C ILE A 15 1.87 -22.09 -53.20
N GLU A 16 1.32 -23.28 -53.12
CA GLU A 16 -0.10 -23.54 -53.38
C GLU A 16 -0.91 -23.41 -52.08
N THR A 17 -2.15 -22.93 -52.17
CA THR A 17 -3.00 -22.69 -50.98
C THR A 17 -4.33 -23.42 -51.12
N ARG A 18 -4.75 -24.15 -50.09
CA ARG A 18 -6.11 -24.68 -49.95
C ARG A 18 -6.83 -23.94 -48.84
N ARG A 19 -8.01 -23.39 -49.14
CA ARG A 19 -8.88 -22.84 -48.11
C ARG A 19 -9.45 -23.99 -47.29
N VAL A 20 -9.19 -23.97 -45.99
CA VAL A 20 -9.84 -24.82 -44.99
C VAL A 20 -10.56 -23.85 -44.07
N GLY A 21 -11.83 -23.56 -44.36
CA GLY A 21 -12.65 -22.65 -43.58
C GLY A 21 -13.91 -23.36 -43.14
N LEU A 22 -14.33 -23.11 -41.90
CA LEU A 22 -15.72 -23.27 -41.50
C LEU A 22 -16.48 -22.16 -42.23
N GLY A 23 -17.27 -22.52 -43.24
CA GLY A 23 -18.09 -21.56 -43.97
C GLY A 23 -19.16 -20.99 -43.05
N ALA A 24 -18.84 -19.91 -42.35
CA ALA A 24 -19.81 -19.11 -41.60
C ALA A 24 -20.58 -18.23 -42.59
N GLU A 25 -21.38 -18.85 -43.47
CA GLU A 25 -22.22 -18.10 -44.42
C GLU A 25 -23.30 -17.30 -43.68
N GLU A 26 -23.82 -17.85 -42.58
CA GLU A 26 -24.83 -17.25 -41.71
C GLU A 26 -24.28 -17.13 -40.29
N GLU A 27 -23.94 -15.91 -39.90
CA GLU A 27 -23.21 -15.65 -38.67
C GLU A 27 -23.57 -14.29 -38.10
N VAL A 28 -23.70 -14.25 -36.77
CA VAL A 28 -23.80 -13.02 -36.00
C VAL A 28 -22.67 -13.01 -35.00
N LEU A 29 -22.04 -11.85 -34.77
CA LEU A 29 -21.16 -11.69 -33.63
C LEU A 29 -21.28 -10.30 -33.05
N VAL A 30 -20.96 -10.19 -31.77
CA VAL A 30 -20.73 -8.91 -31.15
C VAL A 30 -19.27 -8.51 -31.36
N VAL A 31 -19.05 -7.48 -32.18
CA VAL A 31 -17.71 -6.96 -32.48
C VAL A 31 -17.10 -6.36 -31.22
N ARG A 32 -17.87 -5.53 -30.52
CA ARG A 32 -17.50 -4.93 -29.24
C ARG A 32 -18.71 -4.32 -28.54
N LEU A 33 -18.56 -4.13 -27.23
CA LEU A 33 -19.38 -3.25 -26.41
C LEU A 33 -18.50 -2.08 -25.95
N THR A 34 -19.03 -0.86 -26.00
CA THR A 34 -18.33 0.34 -25.51
C THR A 34 -19.19 1.02 -24.46
N THR A 35 -18.61 1.28 -23.29
CA THR A 35 -19.16 2.12 -22.22
C THR A 35 -18.14 3.19 -21.84
N PRO A 36 -18.54 4.30 -21.19
CA PRO A 36 -17.59 5.25 -20.61
C PRO A 36 -16.62 4.51 -19.66
N SER A 37 -15.33 4.89 -19.64
CA SER A 37 -14.38 4.29 -18.69
C SER A 37 -14.74 4.57 -17.23
N THR A 38 -15.38 5.72 -17.01
CA THR A 38 -15.81 6.23 -15.70
C THR A 38 -17.13 6.96 -15.84
N ALA A 39 -18.01 6.85 -14.86
CA ALA A 39 -19.21 7.67 -14.75
C ALA A 39 -19.51 7.97 -13.27
N ARG A 40 -20.42 8.89 -12.97
CA ARG A 40 -20.85 9.17 -11.59
C ARG A 40 -22.09 8.37 -11.22
N LEU A 41 -22.23 8.09 -9.93
CA LEU A 41 -23.44 7.48 -9.40
C LEU A 41 -24.67 8.32 -9.79
N GLY A 42 -25.68 7.69 -10.40
CA GLY A 42 -26.89 8.36 -10.88
C GLY A 42 -26.74 9.16 -12.18
N GLU A 43 -25.58 9.17 -12.82
CA GLU A 43 -25.40 9.67 -14.19
C GLU A 43 -25.95 8.65 -15.20
N GLU A 44 -26.66 9.10 -16.22
CA GLU A 44 -27.11 8.21 -17.30
C GLU A 44 -25.97 7.98 -18.29
N ILE A 45 -25.61 6.71 -18.51
CA ILE A 45 -24.52 6.31 -19.40
C ILE A 45 -25.06 5.58 -20.62
N GLU A 46 -24.41 5.77 -21.76
CA GLU A 46 -24.70 5.02 -22.99
C GLU A 46 -23.77 3.81 -23.10
N ALA A 47 -24.36 2.62 -23.24
CA ALA A 47 -23.67 1.41 -23.63
C ALA A 47 -23.96 1.12 -25.11
N VAL A 48 -22.92 1.13 -25.95
CA VAL A 48 -23.05 0.97 -27.40
C VAL A 48 -22.49 -0.36 -27.84
N ALA A 49 -23.35 -1.25 -28.34
CA ALA A 49 -22.99 -2.52 -28.92
C ALA A 49 -22.84 -2.39 -30.45
N GLU A 50 -21.72 -2.88 -30.98
CA GLU A 50 -21.51 -3.06 -32.42
C GLU A 50 -21.65 -4.54 -32.75
N ILE A 51 -22.68 -4.88 -33.52
CA ILE A 51 -23.03 -6.25 -33.89
C ILE A 51 -22.81 -6.40 -35.37
N ARG A 52 -22.03 -7.42 -35.79
CA ARG A 52 -21.83 -7.73 -37.21
C ARG A 52 -22.66 -8.95 -37.58
N SER A 53 -23.42 -8.85 -38.67
CA SER A 53 -24.18 -9.97 -39.24
C SER A 53 -23.79 -10.21 -40.69
N THR A 54 -23.66 -11.47 -41.12
CA THR A 54 -23.47 -11.82 -42.54
C THR A 54 -24.79 -11.94 -43.30
N VAL A 55 -25.91 -12.11 -42.59
CA VAL A 55 -27.27 -12.22 -43.14
C VAL A 55 -28.23 -11.23 -42.49
N ALA A 56 -29.24 -10.79 -43.23
CA ALA A 56 -30.27 -9.92 -42.67
C ALA A 56 -31.29 -10.76 -41.87
N GLN A 57 -31.50 -10.44 -40.60
CA GLN A 57 -32.41 -11.21 -39.73
C GLN A 57 -32.83 -10.44 -38.46
N PRO A 58 -33.99 -10.77 -37.86
CA PRO A 58 -34.34 -10.28 -36.54
C PRO A 58 -33.44 -10.88 -35.46
N ALA A 59 -33.06 -10.09 -34.47
CA ALA A 59 -32.29 -10.52 -33.31
C ALA A 59 -32.80 -9.86 -32.01
N THR A 60 -32.57 -10.55 -30.89
CA THR A 60 -32.79 -9.99 -29.55
C THR A 60 -31.45 -9.68 -28.92
N VAL A 61 -31.24 -8.43 -28.52
CA VAL A 61 -30.00 -7.97 -27.89
C VAL A 61 -30.27 -7.66 -26.43
N ARG A 62 -29.55 -8.34 -25.53
CA ARG A 62 -29.70 -8.19 -24.08
C ARG A 62 -28.47 -7.56 -23.49
N LEU A 63 -28.66 -6.52 -22.67
CA LEU A 63 -27.61 -5.91 -21.88
C LEU A 63 -27.72 -6.35 -20.43
N PHE A 64 -26.62 -6.83 -19.87
CA PHE A 64 -26.45 -7.21 -18.48
C PHE A 64 -25.47 -6.26 -17.80
N ALA A 65 -25.69 -5.96 -16.53
CA ALA A 65 -24.72 -5.33 -15.63
C ALA A 65 -24.49 -6.26 -14.44
N ASP A 66 -23.23 -6.62 -14.19
CA ASP A 66 -22.81 -7.53 -13.12
C ASP A 66 -23.60 -8.85 -13.11
N GLY A 67 -23.90 -9.36 -14.31
CA GLY A 67 -24.67 -10.59 -14.52
C GLY A 67 -26.19 -10.44 -14.42
N THR A 68 -26.70 -9.27 -14.03
CA THR A 68 -28.14 -8.99 -13.95
C THR A 68 -28.64 -8.36 -15.25
N LEU A 69 -29.77 -8.83 -15.78
CA LEU A 69 -30.36 -8.26 -17.00
C LEU A 69 -30.85 -6.83 -16.73
N VAL A 70 -30.32 -5.86 -17.47
CA VAL A 70 -30.65 -4.43 -17.34
C VAL A 70 -31.62 -3.97 -18.43
N SER A 71 -31.38 -4.38 -19.68
CA SER A 71 -32.21 -3.99 -20.81
C SER A 71 -32.28 -5.08 -21.88
N THR A 72 -33.32 -5.03 -22.71
CA THR A 72 -33.53 -5.94 -23.84
C THR A 72 -34.14 -5.17 -25.00
N GLU A 73 -33.48 -5.23 -26.16
CA GLU A 73 -33.92 -4.59 -27.39
C GLU A 73 -34.15 -5.66 -28.46
N ARG A 74 -35.18 -5.46 -29.29
CA ARG A 74 -35.40 -6.25 -30.51
C ARG A 74 -35.00 -5.41 -31.70
N VAL A 75 -34.08 -5.93 -32.51
CA VAL A 75 -33.50 -5.22 -33.65
C VAL A 75 -33.58 -6.07 -34.90
N GLU A 76 -33.70 -5.43 -36.05
CA GLU A 76 -33.45 -6.06 -37.34
C GLU A 76 -31.97 -5.83 -37.68
N LEU A 77 -31.21 -6.90 -37.81
CA LEU A 77 -29.81 -6.84 -38.21
C LEU A 77 -29.75 -6.80 -39.73
N ASP A 78 -29.09 -5.77 -40.28
CA ASP A 78 -28.71 -5.73 -41.68
C ASP A 78 -27.38 -6.46 -41.91
N THR A 79 -27.08 -6.80 -43.17
CA THR A 79 -25.74 -7.31 -43.53
C THR A 79 -24.68 -6.23 -43.29
N GLY A 80 -23.64 -6.56 -42.53
CA GLY A 80 -22.64 -5.60 -42.08
C GLY A 80 -22.74 -5.31 -40.58
N VAL A 81 -22.43 -4.09 -40.15
CA VAL A 81 -22.38 -3.69 -38.74
C VAL A 81 -23.62 -2.87 -38.37
N THR A 82 -24.36 -3.34 -37.37
CA THR A 82 -25.49 -2.65 -36.75
C THR A 82 -25.06 -2.12 -35.37
N ARG A 83 -25.41 -0.87 -35.07
CA ARG A 83 -25.16 -0.24 -33.75
C ARG A 83 -26.43 -0.24 -32.93
N VAL A 84 -26.35 -0.76 -31.70
CA VAL A 84 -27.45 -0.79 -30.73
C VAL A 84 -27.01 -0.02 -29.49
N VAL A 85 -27.83 0.94 -29.05
CA VAL A 85 -27.50 1.83 -27.93
C VAL A 85 -28.47 1.57 -26.78
N PHE A 86 -27.91 1.41 -25.57
CA PHE A 86 -28.66 1.25 -24.34
C PHE A 86 -28.36 2.44 -23.41
N ALA A 87 -29.39 3.04 -22.83
CA ALA A 87 -29.25 3.98 -21.74
C ALA A 87 -29.33 3.24 -20.39
N VAL A 88 -28.30 3.39 -19.56
CA VAL A 88 -28.24 2.77 -18.23
C VAL A 88 -28.00 3.84 -17.18
N LYS A 89 -28.73 3.76 -16.07
CA LYS A 89 -28.52 4.63 -14.90
C LYS A 89 -27.99 3.80 -13.72
N PRO A 90 -26.69 3.86 -13.41
CA PRO A 90 -26.09 3.08 -12.33
C PRO A 90 -26.61 3.49 -10.97
N SER A 91 -26.99 2.52 -10.14
CA SER A 91 -27.52 2.70 -8.79
C SER A 91 -26.49 2.42 -7.69
N GLU A 92 -25.35 1.83 -8.03
CA GLU A 92 -24.26 1.51 -7.11
C GLU A 92 -22.93 2.07 -7.63
N ALA A 93 -22.04 2.40 -6.71
CA ALA A 93 -20.69 2.84 -7.02
C ALA A 93 -19.72 1.65 -6.98
N GLY A 94 -18.64 1.73 -7.75
CA GLY A 94 -17.64 0.68 -7.83
C GLY A 94 -17.29 0.31 -9.26
N PHE A 95 -16.74 -0.87 -9.43
CA PHE A 95 -16.40 -1.43 -10.73
C PHE A 95 -17.59 -2.24 -11.25
N HIS A 96 -18.13 -1.88 -12.41
CA HIS A 96 -19.28 -2.55 -13.01
C HIS A 96 -18.91 -3.15 -14.36
N THR A 97 -19.28 -4.41 -14.55
CA THR A 97 -19.10 -5.14 -15.82
C THR A 97 -20.41 -5.14 -16.60
N PHE A 98 -20.39 -4.53 -17.77
CA PHE A 98 -21.48 -4.59 -18.74
C PHE A 98 -21.22 -5.71 -19.75
N ARG A 99 -22.23 -6.52 -20.02
CA ARG A 99 -22.17 -7.58 -21.02
C ARG A 99 -23.34 -7.45 -21.97
N VAL A 100 -23.08 -7.44 -23.26
CA VAL A 100 -24.12 -7.57 -24.27
C VAL A 100 -24.11 -8.99 -24.83
N VAL A 101 -25.30 -9.56 -25.01
CA VAL A 101 -25.51 -10.86 -25.66
C VAL A 101 -26.51 -10.66 -26.79
N VAL A 102 -26.19 -11.16 -27.97
CA VAL A 102 -27.12 -11.20 -29.11
C VAL A 102 -27.67 -12.61 -29.27
N GLU A 103 -28.96 -12.73 -29.54
CA GLU A 103 -29.62 -13.99 -29.87
C GLU A 103 -30.30 -13.84 -31.23
N ALA A 104 -29.83 -14.61 -32.21
CA ALA A 104 -30.35 -14.65 -33.57
C ALA A 104 -30.66 -16.10 -33.98
N ALA A 105 -31.49 -16.28 -35.01
CA ALA A 105 -31.89 -17.63 -35.44
C ALA A 105 -30.85 -18.29 -36.34
N LEU A 106 -30.16 -17.50 -37.16
CA LEU A 106 -29.13 -17.94 -38.08
C LEU A 106 -27.76 -17.49 -37.53
N ASP A 107 -27.14 -18.34 -36.70
CA ASP A 107 -25.82 -18.13 -36.15
C ASP A 107 -25.04 -19.46 -36.06
N THR A 108 -23.73 -19.43 -36.36
CA THR A 108 -22.87 -20.61 -36.33
C THR A 108 -22.10 -20.73 -35.01
N PHE A 109 -21.72 -19.62 -34.37
CA PHE A 109 -20.81 -19.62 -33.21
C PHE A 109 -21.28 -18.81 -32.00
N SER A 110 -22.10 -19.43 -31.13
CA SER A 110 -22.52 -18.85 -29.84
C SER A 110 -21.41 -18.31 -28.90
N GLN A 111 -20.13 -18.64 -29.13
CA GLN A 111 -18.99 -18.11 -28.38
C GLN A 111 -18.72 -16.63 -28.70
N ASN A 112 -19.08 -16.13 -29.88
CA ASN A 112 -18.83 -14.73 -30.29
C ASN A 112 -20.10 -13.84 -30.26
N ASP A 113 -21.23 -14.40 -29.83
CA ASP A 113 -22.49 -13.70 -29.55
C ASP A 113 -22.46 -12.77 -28.33
N ARG A 114 -21.30 -12.55 -27.73
CA ARG A 114 -21.16 -11.74 -26.52
C ARG A 114 -19.94 -10.83 -26.55
N ALA A 115 -20.08 -9.65 -25.97
CA ALA A 115 -18.95 -8.79 -25.63
C ALA A 115 -19.16 -8.08 -24.29
N ASP A 116 -18.05 -7.82 -23.60
CA ASP A 116 -18.02 -7.17 -22.30
C ASP A 116 -17.39 -5.77 -22.41
N SER A 117 -17.79 -4.86 -21.52
CA SER A 117 -17.22 -3.52 -21.32
C SER A 117 -17.30 -3.17 -19.85
N ASN A 118 -16.40 -2.32 -19.35
CA ASN A 118 -16.34 -1.98 -17.93
C ASN A 118 -16.47 -0.48 -17.73
N THR A 119 -17.17 -0.10 -16.66
CA THR A 119 -17.28 1.29 -16.22
C THR A 119 -16.99 1.36 -14.73
N ILE A 120 -16.12 2.28 -14.33
CA ILE A 120 -15.95 2.61 -12.90
C ILE A 120 -16.97 3.69 -12.54
N ILE A 121 -17.96 3.32 -11.73
CA ILE A 121 -18.95 4.26 -11.21
C ILE A 121 -18.39 4.90 -9.94
N LYS A 122 -18.06 6.19 -10.03
CA LYS A 122 -17.57 6.98 -8.91
C LYS A 122 -18.75 7.38 -8.03
N GLY A 123 -18.72 6.88 -6.80
CA GLY A 123 -19.61 7.33 -5.72
C GLY A 123 -19.14 8.64 -5.09
N GLU A 124 -19.89 9.12 -4.11
CA GLU A 124 -19.41 10.18 -3.23
C GLU A 124 -18.22 9.66 -2.42
N PRO A 125 -17.15 10.47 -2.23
CA PRO A 125 -15.97 10.02 -1.49
C PRO A 125 -16.31 9.55 -0.09
N ARG A 126 -15.82 8.37 0.29
CA ARG A 126 -16.04 7.79 1.63
C ARG A 126 -14.82 7.95 2.52
N THR A 127 -15.05 8.36 3.77
CA THR A 127 -14.01 8.56 4.77
C THR A 127 -14.16 7.54 5.90
N LEU A 128 -13.08 6.82 6.22
CA LEU A 128 -13.01 5.95 7.40
C LEU A 128 -12.34 6.70 8.55
N VAL A 129 -13.03 6.92 9.66
CA VAL A 129 -12.48 7.50 10.88
C VAL A 129 -12.14 6.41 11.88
N LEU A 130 -10.86 6.31 12.20
CA LEU A 130 -10.31 5.42 13.21
C LEU A 130 -10.15 6.19 14.53
N ALA A 131 -11.02 5.91 15.50
CA ALA A 131 -11.06 6.64 16.76
C ALA A 131 -10.82 5.72 17.95
N GLY A 132 -9.84 6.05 18.80
CA GLY A 132 -9.58 5.29 20.03
C GLY A 132 -10.74 5.37 21.03
N ASP A 133 -11.52 6.44 20.98
CA ASP A 133 -12.75 6.66 21.73
C ASP A 133 -13.69 7.50 20.84
N ALA A 134 -14.94 7.09 20.72
CA ALA A 134 -15.95 7.81 19.93
C ALA A 134 -16.06 9.29 20.34
N LYS A 135 -15.87 9.61 21.62
CA LYS A 135 -15.91 10.99 22.13
C LYS A 135 -14.80 11.86 21.56
N VAL A 136 -13.65 11.28 21.25
CA VAL A 136 -12.46 12.02 20.77
C VAL A 136 -12.58 12.39 19.30
N ALA A 137 -13.38 11.63 18.53
CA ALA A 137 -13.66 11.93 17.13
C ALA A 137 -15.03 12.62 16.90
N ALA A 138 -15.88 12.74 17.92
CA ALA A 138 -17.27 13.22 17.76
C ALA A 138 -17.37 14.58 17.04
N GLU A 139 -16.63 15.59 17.49
CA GLU A 139 -16.62 16.92 16.88
C GLU A 139 -16.14 16.88 15.43
N LEU A 140 -15.12 16.05 15.14
CA LEU A 140 -14.61 15.86 13.78
C LEU A 140 -15.65 15.19 12.89
N VAL A 141 -16.26 14.09 13.33
CA VAL A 141 -17.27 13.36 12.55
C VAL A 141 -18.45 14.26 12.24
N THR A 142 -18.99 14.99 13.23
CA THR A 142 -20.08 15.96 13.03
C THR A 142 -19.68 17.07 12.04
N ALA A 143 -18.44 17.57 12.12
CA ALA A 143 -17.91 18.54 11.16
C ALA A 143 -17.91 18.00 9.72
N LEU A 144 -17.40 16.78 9.49
CA LEU A 144 -17.34 16.16 8.17
C LEU A 144 -18.76 15.88 7.60
N GLU A 145 -19.65 15.32 8.42
CA GLU A 145 -21.03 15.03 8.03
C GLU A 145 -21.83 16.31 7.69
N SER A 146 -21.61 17.41 8.44
CA SER A 146 -22.24 18.70 8.16
C SER A 146 -21.86 19.27 6.78
N GLN A 147 -20.72 18.82 6.24
CA GLN A 147 -20.21 19.18 4.92
C GLN A 147 -20.56 18.11 3.85
N ARG A 148 -21.50 17.20 4.17
CA ARG A 148 -22.00 16.13 3.30
C ARG A 148 -20.92 15.10 2.90
N GLN A 149 -19.92 14.87 3.73
CA GLN A 149 -19.00 13.75 3.53
C GLN A 149 -19.59 12.47 4.13
N LEU A 150 -19.43 11.36 3.41
CA LEU A 150 -19.81 10.03 3.91
C LEU A 150 -18.73 9.53 4.87
N VAL A 151 -19.08 9.30 6.13
CA VAL A 151 -18.14 8.94 7.19
C VAL A 151 -18.55 7.64 7.87
N ASP A 152 -17.66 6.67 7.89
CA ASP A 152 -17.78 5.48 8.74
C ASP A 152 -16.81 5.61 9.92
N THR A 153 -17.24 5.31 11.14
CA THR A 153 -16.37 5.31 12.31
C THR A 153 -16.17 3.90 12.85
N ILE A 154 -14.92 3.50 13.07
CA ILE A 154 -14.57 2.19 13.63
C ILE A 154 -13.58 2.32 14.78
N VAL A 155 -13.53 1.28 15.61
CA VAL A 155 -12.47 1.13 16.63
C VAL A 155 -11.16 0.65 15.98
N PRO A 156 -9.98 1.00 16.54
CA PRO A 156 -8.67 0.60 16.03
C PRO A 156 -8.51 -0.88 15.66
N GLU A 157 -9.05 -1.76 16.51
CA GLU A 157 -8.95 -3.21 16.36
C GLU A 157 -9.69 -3.74 15.13
N ALA A 158 -10.71 -3.01 14.66
CA ALA A 158 -11.54 -3.39 13.52
C ALA A 158 -10.99 -2.89 12.18
N LEU A 159 -9.83 -2.20 12.15
CA LEU A 159 -9.23 -1.72 10.91
C LEU A 159 -8.93 -2.91 9.98
N PRO A 160 -9.50 -2.96 8.76
CA PRO A 160 -9.27 -4.06 7.84
C PRO A 160 -7.80 -4.17 7.46
N THR A 161 -7.36 -5.40 7.15
CA THR A 161 -6.00 -5.68 6.68
C THR A 161 -5.96 -6.16 5.23
N ASP A 162 -7.12 -6.36 4.62
CA ASP A 162 -7.28 -6.71 3.22
C ASP A 162 -7.51 -5.46 2.36
N PHE A 163 -7.02 -5.54 1.14
CA PHE A 163 -7.04 -4.46 0.17
C PHE A 163 -8.45 -4.09 -0.29
N ALA A 164 -9.29 -5.09 -0.56
CA ALA A 164 -10.64 -4.88 -1.07
C ALA A 164 -11.49 -4.03 -0.12
N SER A 165 -11.45 -4.36 1.19
CA SER A 165 -12.18 -3.61 2.21
C SER A 165 -11.65 -2.18 2.37
N LEU A 166 -10.32 -1.99 2.41
CA LEU A 166 -9.73 -0.64 2.50
C LEU A 166 -10.01 0.20 1.25
N ALA A 167 -10.01 -0.40 0.06
CA ALA A 167 -10.22 0.29 -1.21
C ALA A 167 -11.61 0.96 -1.34
N THR A 168 -12.59 0.50 -0.56
CA THR A 168 -13.93 1.13 -0.46
C THR A 168 -13.91 2.55 0.11
N TYR A 169 -12.81 2.93 0.79
CA TYR A 169 -12.62 4.25 1.37
C TYR A 169 -11.64 5.09 0.55
N ASP A 170 -11.94 6.38 0.40
CA ASP A 170 -11.10 7.35 -0.30
C ASP A 170 -10.10 8.06 0.61
N SER A 171 -10.40 8.13 1.91
CA SER A 171 -9.46 8.56 2.93
C SER A 171 -9.66 7.83 4.25
N VAL A 172 -8.56 7.57 4.96
CA VAL A 172 -8.56 7.11 6.36
C VAL A 172 -8.09 8.27 7.25
N VAL A 173 -8.79 8.51 8.35
CA VAL A 173 -8.45 9.51 9.36
C VAL A 173 -8.15 8.81 10.68
N VAL A 174 -6.94 8.97 11.21
CA VAL A 174 -6.52 8.42 12.51
C VAL A 174 -6.56 9.52 13.56
N VAL A 175 -7.39 9.36 14.59
CA VAL A 175 -7.65 10.39 15.61
C VAL A 175 -7.31 9.89 17.01
N ASP A 176 -6.23 10.42 17.60
CA ASP A 176 -5.77 10.11 18.98
C ASP A 176 -5.73 8.61 19.31
N VAL A 177 -5.32 7.78 18.35
CA VAL A 177 -5.21 6.33 18.51
C VAL A 177 -3.81 5.99 19.02
N PRO A 178 -3.63 5.25 20.13
CA PRO A 178 -2.31 4.77 20.53
C PRO A 178 -1.83 3.59 19.67
N ARG A 179 -0.53 3.57 19.36
CA ARG A 179 0.14 2.52 18.55
C ARG A 179 -0.17 1.10 19.01
N LEU A 180 -0.27 0.87 20.31
CA LEU A 180 -0.50 -0.45 20.91
C LEU A 180 -1.86 -1.08 20.54
N ARG A 181 -2.80 -0.28 20.02
CA ARG A 181 -4.11 -0.76 19.57
C ARG A 181 -4.14 -1.13 18.09
N LEU A 182 -3.01 -0.96 17.38
CA LEU A 182 -2.85 -1.34 15.99
C LEU A 182 -1.75 -2.39 15.88
N THR A 183 -2.05 -3.45 15.14
CA THR A 183 -1.08 -4.48 14.80
C THR A 183 -0.11 -4.01 13.71
N ASP A 184 1.06 -4.64 13.62
CA ASP A 184 2.05 -4.32 12.58
C ASP A 184 1.48 -4.53 11.17
N ARG A 185 0.62 -5.55 11.01
CA ARG A 185 -0.07 -5.83 9.75
C ARG A 185 -1.04 -4.71 9.34
N GLN A 186 -1.78 -4.15 10.30
CA GLN A 186 -2.66 -3.00 10.05
C GLN A 186 -1.88 -1.74 9.65
N LEU A 187 -0.73 -1.49 10.28
CA LEU A 187 0.12 -0.34 9.92
C LEU A 187 0.73 -0.51 8.53
N ALA A 188 1.19 -1.71 8.19
CA ALA A 188 1.65 -2.03 6.85
C ALA A 188 0.53 -1.88 5.81
N ALA A 189 -0.69 -2.33 6.12
CA ALA A 189 -1.85 -2.17 5.24
C ALA A 189 -2.18 -0.69 4.98
N LEU A 190 -2.13 0.18 6.01
CA LEU A 190 -2.30 1.62 5.83
C LEU A 190 -1.21 2.23 4.95
N GLN A 191 0.03 1.78 5.10
CA GLN A 191 1.13 2.27 4.26
C GLN A 191 0.91 1.92 2.79
N VAL A 192 0.54 0.66 2.49
CA VAL A 192 0.21 0.20 1.12
C VAL A 192 -1.02 0.92 0.57
N TYR A 193 -2.05 1.11 1.40
CA TYR A 193 -3.28 1.83 1.05
C TYR A 193 -3.01 3.27 0.57
N VAL A 194 -2.05 3.97 1.18
CA VAL A 194 -1.66 5.30 0.71
C VAL A 194 -0.72 5.19 -0.48
N ARG A 195 0.36 4.41 -0.35
CA ARG A 195 1.47 4.38 -1.30
C ARG A 195 1.09 3.79 -2.65
N ASP A 196 0.34 2.69 -2.64
CA ASP A 196 0.14 1.82 -3.81
C ASP A 196 -1.31 1.92 -4.35
N LEU A 197 -2.27 2.26 -3.50
CA LEU A 197 -3.67 2.47 -3.88
C LEU A 197 -4.02 3.91 -4.24
N GLY A 198 -3.16 4.86 -3.88
CA GLY A 198 -3.37 6.27 -4.19
C GLY A 198 -4.45 6.95 -3.37
N LYS A 199 -4.77 6.42 -2.18
CA LYS A 199 -5.83 6.91 -1.30
C LYS A 199 -5.29 7.87 -0.24
N GLY A 200 -6.20 8.49 0.49
CA GLY A 200 -5.91 9.55 1.45
C GLY A 200 -5.59 9.04 2.87
N LEU A 201 -4.64 9.67 3.54
CA LEU A 201 -4.40 9.46 4.97
C LEU A 201 -4.30 10.78 5.73
N VAL A 202 -5.07 10.91 6.80
CA VAL A 202 -4.99 12.03 7.73
C VAL A 202 -4.65 11.48 9.11
N MET A 203 -3.67 12.08 9.79
CA MET A 203 -3.47 11.88 11.22
C MET A 203 -3.74 13.16 11.99
N VAL A 204 -4.64 13.06 12.96
CA VAL A 204 -5.01 14.12 13.91
C VAL A 204 -4.34 13.86 15.25
N GLY A 205 -3.77 14.93 15.81
CA GLY A 205 -3.02 14.91 17.05
C GLY A 205 -3.88 14.64 18.28
N GLY A 206 -3.17 14.52 19.40
CA GLY A 206 -3.74 14.23 20.70
C GLY A 206 -2.73 13.62 21.65
N PRO A 207 -3.11 13.43 22.93
CA PRO A 207 -2.21 12.92 23.97
C PRO A 207 -1.66 11.51 23.72
N ARG A 208 -2.29 10.74 22.83
CA ARG A 208 -1.96 9.36 22.47
C ARG A 208 -1.63 9.20 20.99
N SER A 209 -1.40 10.30 20.26
CA SER A 209 -1.02 10.32 18.84
C SER A 209 0.47 10.61 18.63
N PHE A 210 0.94 10.46 17.38
CA PHE A 210 2.32 10.75 16.95
C PHE A 210 3.37 10.08 17.85
N GLY A 211 4.45 10.79 18.17
CA GLY A 211 5.48 10.28 19.07
C GLY A 211 4.90 9.80 20.40
N ALA A 212 4.01 10.60 21.02
CA ALA A 212 3.39 10.29 22.32
C ALA A 212 2.52 9.03 22.30
N GLY A 213 2.01 8.70 21.11
CA GLY A 213 1.28 7.47 20.82
C GLY A 213 2.15 6.25 20.56
N GLY A 214 3.47 6.41 20.43
CA GLY A 214 4.42 5.34 20.14
C GLY A 214 4.61 5.03 18.65
N TYR A 215 4.31 5.97 17.74
CA TYR A 215 4.40 5.73 16.29
C TYR A 215 5.79 5.96 15.68
N GLN A 216 6.79 6.30 16.48
CA GLN A 216 8.16 6.47 15.99
C GLN A 216 8.70 5.17 15.40
N LYS A 217 9.37 5.26 14.25
CA LYS A 217 9.89 4.16 13.43
C LYS A 217 8.82 3.14 13.03
N THR A 218 7.62 3.60 12.68
CA THR A 218 6.54 2.74 12.19
C THR A 218 6.21 3.02 10.72
N PRO A 219 5.59 2.06 10.00
CA PRO A 219 5.11 2.30 8.62
C PRO A 219 4.16 3.49 8.49
N LEU A 220 3.43 3.83 9.56
CA LEU A 220 2.54 4.99 9.59
C LEU A 220 3.34 6.31 9.70
N GLU A 221 4.43 6.34 10.47
CA GLU A 221 5.32 7.52 10.46
C GLU A 221 5.92 7.70 9.07
N GLU A 222 6.35 6.62 8.41
CA GLU A 222 6.90 6.67 7.05
C GLU A 222 5.92 7.30 6.04
N SER A 223 4.62 7.01 6.16
CA SER A 223 3.60 7.56 5.26
C SER A 223 3.24 9.02 5.54
N LEU A 224 3.47 9.54 6.75
CA LEU A 224 3.12 10.90 7.14
C LEU A 224 4.19 11.95 6.77
N PRO A 225 3.80 13.24 6.59
CA PRO A 225 4.73 14.32 6.19
C PRO A 225 5.68 14.79 7.30
N VAL A 226 5.66 14.16 8.47
CA VAL A 226 6.45 14.55 9.64
C VAL A 226 7.20 13.35 10.22
N ASP A 227 8.37 13.61 10.77
CA ASP A 227 9.10 12.71 11.66
C ASP A 227 8.67 12.99 13.11
N MET A 228 8.46 11.93 13.88
CA MET A 228 8.03 11.97 15.27
C MET A 228 9.21 11.92 16.25
N GLY A 229 10.44 11.91 15.72
CA GLY A 229 11.66 12.20 16.47
C GLY A 229 12.04 13.68 16.33
N VAL A 230 12.16 14.39 17.45
CA VAL A 230 12.63 15.79 17.43
C VAL A 230 14.11 15.81 17.03
N ARG A 231 14.42 16.35 15.84
CA ARG A 231 15.79 16.42 15.32
C ARG A 231 16.67 17.41 16.09
N ASP A 232 16.08 18.42 16.72
CA ASP A 232 16.80 19.51 17.37
C ASP A 232 17.06 19.22 18.86
N ARG A 233 18.09 18.39 19.13
CA ARG A 233 18.50 17.92 20.46
C ARG A 233 18.93 19.03 21.43
N GLN A 234 19.08 20.27 20.97
CA GLN A 234 19.50 21.41 21.81
C GLN A 234 18.35 22.07 22.59
N LYS A 235 17.08 21.84 22.20
CA LYS A 235 15.89 22.40 22.88
C LYS A 235 15.20 21.44 23.86
N GLN A 236 15.75 20.23 24.05
CA GLN A 236 15.17 19.21 24.92
C GLN A 236 15.61 19.42 26.38
N PRO A 237 14.69 19.39 27.36
CA PRO A 237 15.07 19.36 28.77
C PRO A 237 15.74 18.02 29.08
N ASP A 238 16.90 18.07 29.73
CA ASP A 238 17.60 16.91 30.26
C ASP A 238 16.82 16.27 31.43
N VAL A 239 16.93 14.95 31.53
CA VAL A 239 16.25 14.13 32.54
C VAL A 239 17.26 13.49 33.48
N ALA A 240 17.01 13.59 34.78
CA ALA A 240 17.58 12.69 35.78
C ALA A 240 16.53 11.66 36.18
N LEU A 241 16.75 10.41 35.77
CA LEU A 241 15.87 9.27 36.01
C LEU A 241 16.51 8.34 37.05
N VAL A 242 15.81 8.05 38.15
CA VAL A 242 16.21 6.99 39.07
C VAL A 242 15.20 5.85 39.02
N VAL A 243 15.67 4.66 38.63
CA VAL A 243 14.88 3.43 38.73
C VAL A 243 15.07 2.84 40.11
N VAL A 244 13.96 2.61 40.81
CA VAL A 244 13.92 1.96 42.12
C VAL A 244 13.30 0.57 41.92
N ILE A 245 14.09 -0.48 42.08
CA ILE A 245 13.70 -1.86 41.78
C ILE A 245 13.69 -2.72 43.04
N ASP A 246 12.57 -3.39 43.27
CA ASP A 246 12.42 -4.38 44.32
C ASP A 246 13.27 -5.62 43.98
N GLN A 247 14.09 -6.04 44.94
CA GLN A 247 14.88 -7.27 44.86
C GLN A 247 14.49 -8.27 45.95
N SER A 248 13.32 -8.14 46.58
CA SER A 248 12.86 -9.08 47.60
C SER A 248 12.67 -10.51 47.06
N GLY A 249 12.58 -11.48 47.97
CA GLY A 249 12.45 -12.89 47.61
C GLY A 249 11.20 -13.22 46.75
N SER A 250 10.13 -12.41 46.81
CA SER A 250 8.95 -12.57 45.93
C SER A 250 9.26 -12.31 44.44
N MET A 251 10.32 -11.56 44.16
CA MET A 251 10.81 -11.28 42.81
C MET A 251 11.56 -12.48 42.17
N ASP A 252 11.76 -13.57 42.93
CA ASP A 252 12.33 -14.84 42.43
C ASP A 252 11.30 -15.74 41.73
N ALA A 253 10.00 -15.49 41.91
CA ALA A 253 8.95 -16.31 41.32
C ALA A 253 9.01 -16.32 39.77
N CYS A 254 9.13 -17.51 39.19
CA CYS A 254 9.07 -17.74 37.74
C CYS A 254 7.68 -17.39 37.17
N HIS A 255 7.64 -16.71 36.02
CA HIS A 255 6.41 -16.36 35.29
C HIS A 255 5.68 -17.56 34.63
N CYS A 256 6.11 -18.80 34.85
CA CYS A 256 5.45 -19.97 34.29
C CYS A 256 4.59 -20.64 35.37
N ASN A 257 3.32 -20.22 35.51
CA ASN A 257 2.15 -21.06 35.82
C ASN A 257 0.94 -20.21 36.24
N THR A 258 0.19 -19.73 35.26
CA THR A 258 -1.26 -19.54 35.42
C THR A 258 -1.98 -19.96 34.14
N PHE A 259 -2.14 -21.27 33.96
CA PHE A 259 -3.32 -21.84 33.34
C PHE A 259 -3.79 -23.02 34.20
N ASN A 260 -4.83 -22.77 34.99
CA ASN A 260 -5.71 -23.68 35.76
C ASN A 260 -5.11 -24.76 36.69
N GLY A 261 -5.65 -24.77 37.91
CA GLY A 261 -5.28 -25.62 39.05
C GLY A 261 -5.23 -27.13 38.79
N GLY A 262 -4.29 -27.78 39.48
CA GLY A 262 -4.19 -29.22 39.59
C GLY A 262 -3.04 -29.62 40.52
N GLN A 263 -3.35 -30.36 41.58
CA GLN A 263 -2.38 -30.91 42.52
C GLN A 263 -1.63 -32.05 41.82
N GLY A 264 -0.32 -31.87 41.58
CA GLY A 264 0.59 -32.94 41.16
C GLY A 264 1.17 -32.78 39.75
N GLY A 265 2.50 -32.88 39.65
CA GLY A 265 3.21 -33.05 38.38
C GLY A 265 4.20 -31.93 38.07
N GLY A 266 5.41 -32.02 38.64
CA GLY A 266 6.52 -31.17 38.26
C GLY A 266 6.88 -31.35 36.78
N THR A 267 6.94 -30.25 36.05
CA THR A 267 7.70 -30.14 34.80
C THR A 267 8.52 -28.85 34.87
N GLY A 268 9.85 -29.01 34.87
CA GLY A 268 10.81 -27.92 34.95
C GLY A 268 10.89 -27.17 33.61
N ILE A 269 10.02 -26.20 33.40
CA ILE A 269 10.13 -25.24 32.30
C ILE A 269 10.56 -23.90 32.92
N GLY A 270 11.79 -23.49 32.62
CA GLY A 270 12.40 -22.28 33.16
C GLY A 270 11.66 -21.02 32.74
N GLY A 271 10.89 -20.44 33.67
CA GLY A 271 10.34 -19.10 33.51
C GLY A 271 11.40 -18.04 33.79
N VAL A 272 11.27 -16.89 33.12
CA VAL A 272 12.10 -15.72 33.44
C VAL A 272 11.67 -15.19 34.81
N ARG A 273 12.64 -14.92 35.69
CA ARG A 273 12.39 -14.33 37.01
C ARG A 273 11.95 -12.88 36.85
N LYS A 274 11.04 -12.39 37.72
CA LYS A 274 10.56 -10.99 37.68
C LYS A 274 11.71 -9.99 37.79
N VAL A 275 12.75 -10.31 38.57
CA VAL A 275 13.96 -9.48 38.68
C VAL A 275 14.71 -9.34 37.35
N ASP A 276 14.74 -10.39 36.51
CA ASP A 276 15.41 -10.36 35.22
C ASP A 276 14.61 -9.54 34.19
N ILE A 277 13.27 -9.55 34.29
CA ILE A 277 12.39 -8.65 33.55
C ILE A 277 12.65 -7.19 33.97
N GLY A 278 12.84 -6.94 35.26
CA GLY A 278 13.20 -5.60 35.76
C GLY A 278 14.55 -5.11 35.23
N LYS A 279 15.54 -5.99 35.07
CA LYS A 279 16.83 -5.65 34.42
C LYS A 279 16.63 -5.23 32.97
N GLU A 280 15.84 -5.98 32.20
CA GLU A 280 15.49 -5.62 30.82
C GLU A 280 14.74 -4.28 30.77
N ALA A 281 13.84 -4.02 31.73
CA ALA A 281 13.12 -2.75 31.82
C ALA A 281 14.06 -1.55 32.07
N ILE A 282 15.09 -1.71 32.90
CA ILE A 282 16.16 -0.71 33.08
C ILE A 282 16.87 -0.45 31.75
N LEU A 283 17.24 -1.50 31.00
CA LEU A 283 17.90 -1.34 29.69
C LEU A 283 17.01 -0.62 28.68
N ARG A 284 15.69 -0.87 28.70
CA ARG A 284 14.72 -0.18 27.83
C ARG A 284 14.52 1.28 28.21
N ALA A 285 14.48 1.60 29.50
CA ALA A 285 14.48 2.99 29.95
C ALA A 285 15.76 3.71 29.48
N ALA A 286 16.94 3.11 29.70
CA ALA A 286 18.22 3.65 29.25
C ALA A 286 18.27 3.86 27.73
N ALA A 287 17.66 2.97 26.94
CA ALA A 287 17.60 3.10 25.48
C ALA A 287 16.74 4.28 24.98
N ALA A 288 15.81 4.78 25.80
CA ALA A 288 15.03 5.99 25.50
C ALA A 288 15.74 7.29 25.94
N MET A 289 16.84 7.18 26.68
CA MET A 289 17.59 8.32 27.18
C MET A 289 18.72 8.72 26.22
N THR A 290 19.15 9.97 26.33
CA THR A 290 20.25 10.56 25.57
C THR A 290 21.53 10.62 26.42
N ALA A 291 22.67 10.88 25.80
CA ALA A 291 23.94 11.04 26.51
C ALA A 291 24.00 12.25 27.47
N ARG A 292 23.00 13.14 27.44
CA ARG A 292 22.87 14.27 28.36
C ARG A 292 22.04 13.93 29.60
N ASP A 293 21.28 12.85 29.55
CA ASP A 293 20.42 12.42 30.64
C ASP A 293 21.22 11.65 31.70
N GLU A 294 20.78 11.74 32.95
CA GLU A 294 21.39 11.06 34.08
C GLU A 294 20.54 9.85 34.49
N LEU A 295 21.16 8.67 34.64
CA LEU A 295 20.51 7.45 35.09
C LEU A 295 21.07 7.01 36.44
N GLY A 296 20.18 6.73 37.38
CA GLY A 296 20.48 6.02 38.62
C GLY A 296 19.64 4.74 38.75
N VAL A 297 20.20 3.72 39.39
CA VAL A 297 19.50 2.46 39.70
C VAL A 297 19.74 2.13 41.16
N VAL A 298 18.64 2.11 41.93
CA VAL A 298 18.61 1.68 43.33
C VAL A 298 17.84 0.38 43.39
N SER A 299 18.48 -0.70 43.84
CA SER A 299 17.75 -1.91 44.24
C SER A 299 17.44 -1.85 45.73
N PHE A 300 16.36 -2.49 46.17
CA PHE A 300 16.02 -2.52 47.59
C PHE A 300 15.42 -3.85 48.03
N ASN A 301 15.77 -4.26 49.25
CA ASN A 301 15.11 -5.31 50.01
C ASN A 301 14.71 -4.75 51.38
N GLU A 302 15.33 -5.20 52.49
CA GLU A 302 15.26 -4.56 53.81
C GLU A 302 15.99 -3.22 53.84
N GLN A 303 17.02 -3.08 52.99
CA GLN A 303 17.85 -1.88 52.82
C GLN A 303 17.93 -1.49 51.35
N ALA A 304 18.31 -0.24 51.09
CA ALA A 304 18.55 0.26 49.75
C ALA A 304 20.02 0.11 49.35
N HIS A 305 20.25 -0.32 48.11
CA HIS A 305 21.56 -0.57 47.54
C HIS A 305 21.68 0.14 46.19
N TRP A 306 22.72 0.97 46.03
CA TRP A 306 23.02 1.58 44.75
C TRP A 306 23.67 0.58 43.82
N VAL A 307 23.00 0.28 42.71
CA VAL A 307 23.56 -0.51 41.61
C VAL A 307 24.31 0.43 40.67
N VAL A 308 23.71 1.58 40.36
CA VAL A 308 24.33 2.66 39.59
C VAL A 308 23.98 3.98 40.26
N LYS A 309 24.98 4.72 40.76
CA LYS A 309 24.73 6.07 41.27
C LYS A 309 24.31 6.99 40.12
N THR A 310 23.39 7.90 40.39
CA THR A 310 22.88 8.87 39.40
C THR A 310 24.04 9.60 38.74
N GLN A 311 24.22 9.35 37.45
CA GLN A 311 25.31 9.88 36.64
C GLN A 311 24.89 9.95 35.17
N PRO A 312 25.56 10.75 34.32
CA PRO A 312 25.31 10.76 32.88
C PRO A 312 25.36 9.36 32.26
N LEU A 313 24.46 9.11 31.32
CA LEU A 313 24.34 7.79 30.69
C LEU A 313 25.64 7.41 29.93
N GLY A 314 26.32 6.38 30.42
CA GLY A 314 27.49 5.76 29.77
C GLY A 314 27.11 4.73 28.70
N GLY A 315 28.02 3.78 28.42
CA GLY A 315 27.76 2.70 27.47
C GLY A 315 26.71 1.70 27.96
N ILE A 316 25.73 1.35 27.13
CA ILE A 316 24.67 0.38 27.47
C ILE A 316 25.25 -1.00 27.87
N LYS A 317 26.37 -1.42 27.25
CA LYS A 317 27.05 -2.67 27.60
C LYS A 317 27.61 -2.67 29.03
N ASP A 318 28.12 -1.52 29.48
CA ASP A 318 28.66 -1.38 30.83
C ASP A 318 27.51 -1.44 31.86
N LEU A 319 26.40 -0.77 31.55
CA LEU A 319 25.18 -0.82 32.35
C LEU A 319 24.64 -2.25 32.49
N GLN A 320 24.59 -3.01 31.39
CA GLN A 320 24.14 -4.41 31.40
C GLN A 320 25.00 -5.28 32.34
N GLY A 321 26.32 -5.07 32.35
CA GLY A 321 27.23 -5.76 33.27
C GLY A 321 26.96 -5.40 34.73
N THR A 322 26.72 -4.12 35.04
CA THR A 322 26.48 -3.66 36.42
C THR A 322 25.15 -4.17 36.99
N ILE A 323 24.07 -4.14 36.21
CA ILE A 323 22.74 -4.56 36.69
C ILE A 323 22.56 -6.09 36.74
N ALA A 324 23.45 -6.87 36.12
CA ALA A 324 23.42 -8.33 36.17
C ALA A 324 23.49 -8.87 37.61
N GLY A 325 24.14 -8.12 38.51
CA GLY A 325 24.34 -8.47 39.92
C GLY A 325 23.09 -8.40 40.80
N ILE A 326 21.96 -7.84 40.32
CA ILE A 326 20.72 -7.79 41.11
C ILE A 326 20.14 -9.19 41.26
N GLN A 327 20.00 -9.67 42.50
CA GLN A 327 19.47 -11.00 42.84
C GLN A 327 18.26 -10.87 43.78
N PRO A 328 17.26 -11.76 43.65
CA PRO A 328 16.06 -11.69 44.47
C PRO A 328 16.31 -12.30 45.87
N VAL A 329 16.46 -11.46 46.89
CA VAL A 329 16.74 -11.85 48.28
C VAL A 329 16.19 -10.85 49.30
N GLY A 330 15.64 -11.36 50.41
CA GLY A 330 15.24 -10.57 51.58
C GLY A 330 13.78 -10.10 51.54
N GLN A 331 13.43 -9.24 52.49
CA GLN A 331 12.09 -8.63 52.63
C GLN A 331 11.93 -7.36 51.78
N THR A 332 10.76 -6.71 51.84
CA THR A 332 10.42 -5.52 51.04
C THR A 332 10.33 -4.24 51.90
N ASN A 333 11.19 -3.25 51.62
CA ASN A 333 11.18 -1.92 52.24
C ASN A 333 11.21 -0.82 51.17
N ILE A 334 10.03 -0.48 50.64
CA ILE A 334 9.88 0.51 49.57
C ILE A 334 10.41 1.89 50.01
N PHE A 335 10.16 2.27 51.26
CA PHE A 335 10.58 3.56 51.81
C PHE A 335 12.10 3.76 51.71
N ALA A 336 12.90 2.74 52.04
CA ALA A 336 14.36 2.83 51.97
C ALA A 336 14.85 3.12 50.54
N GLY A 337 14.28 2.44 49.54
CA GLY A 337 14.63 2.65 48.12
C GLY A 337 14.24 4.05 47.63
N LEU A 338 13.02 4.49 47.95
CA LEU A 338 12.52 5.81 47.57
C LEU A 338 13.29 6.95 48.25
N ASP A 339 13.62 6.83 49.53
CA ASP A 339 14.37 7.87 50.26
C ASP A 339 15.75 8.12 49.63
N GLN A 340 16.46 7.05 49.25
CA GLN A 340 17.73 7.15 48.54
C GLN A 340 17.59 7.79 47.15
N ALA A 341 16.57 7.40 46.39
CA ALA A 341 16.31 7.96 45.08
C ALA A 341 15.98 9.46 45.13
N VAL A 342 15.13 9.87 46.08
CA VAL A 342 14.77 11.28 46.29
C VAL A 342 15.99 12.09 46.72
N THR A 343 16.75 11.61 47.71
CA THR A 343 17.97 12.28 48.19
C THR A 343 18.99 12.48 47.06
N SER A 344 19.14 11.49 46.17
CA SER A 344 20.03 11.63 45.02
C SER A 344 19.53 12.68 44.03
N LEU A 345 18.23 12.68 43.71
CA LEU A 345 17.65 13.59 42.73
C LEU A 345 17.55 15.03 43.22
N GLU A 346 17.47 15.29 44.53
CA GLU A 346 17.53 16.64 45.11
C GLU A 346 18.81 17.39 44.70
N THR A 347 19.90 16.66 44.45
CA THR A 347 21.18 17.22 44.01
C THR A 347 21.41 17.18 42.49
N ALA A 348 20.48 16.59 41.73
CA ALA A 348 20.61 16.44 40.28
C ALA A 348 20.39 17.78 39.56
N THR A 349 21.23 18.04 38.55
CA THR A 349 21.21 19.29 37.79
C THR A 349 20.23 19.31 36.62
N ALA A 350 19.68 18.15 36.27
CA ALA A 350 18.73 18.00 35.16
C ALA A 350 17.43 18.81 35.37
N THR A 351 16.89 19.29 34.26
CA THR A 351 15.65 20.09 34.20
C THR A 351 14.45 19.29 34.70
N ARG A 352 14.40 17.98 34.42
CA ARG A 352 13.35 17.08 34.88
C ARG A 352 13.93 15.99 35.77
N ARG A 353 13.26 15.70 36.88
CA ARG A 353 13.65 14.68 37.86
C ARG A 353 12.52 13.70 38.05
N HIS A 354 12.79 12.42 37.86
CA HIS A 354 11.75 11.40 37.88
C HIS A 354 12.22 10.08 38.48
N ILE A 355 11.29 9.40 39.13
CA ILE A 355 11.49 8.09 39.74
C ILE A 355 10.50 7.09 39.13
N ILE A 356 11.00 5.93 38.69
CA ILE A 356 10.17 4.77 38.34
C ILE A 356 10.40 3.71 39.41
N LEU A 357 9.35 3.38 40.17
CA LEU A 357 9.36 2.32 41.19
C LEU A 357 8.76 1.03 40.61
N LEU A 358 9.49 -0.08 40.65
CA LEU A 358 9.01 -1.43 40.31
C LEU A 358 9.00 -2.30 41.56
N THR A 359 7.83 -2.85 41.90
CA THR A 359 7.67 -3.74 43.07
C THR A 359 6.48 -4.69 42.88
N ASP A 360 6.56 -5.89 43.45
CA ASP A 360 5.45 -6.85 43.53
C ASP A 360 4.84 -6.96 44.94
N GLY A 361 5.38 -6.19 45.90
CA GLY A 361 5.07 -6.28 47.31
C GLY A 361 4.35 -5.08 47.89
N TRP A 362 4.07 -5.17 49.19
CA TRP A 362 3.47 -4.11 49.99
C TRP A 362 4.41 -3.78 51.14
N SER A 363 4.58 -2.48 51.42
CA SER A 363 5.36 -2.01 52.57
C SER A 363 4.58 -0.91 53.29
N SER A 364 4.13 -1.17 54.51
CA SER A 364 3.35 -0.22 55.32
C SER A 364 4.19 0.54 56.35
N SER A 365 5.49 0.26 56.42
CA SER A 365 6.45 0.97 57.26
C SER A 365 7.12 2.10 56.49
N GLY A 366 7.10 3.32 57.04
CA GLY A 366 7.78 4.49 56.46
C GLY A 366 7.00 5.80 56.61
N GLN A 367 7.69 6.93 56.40
CA GLN A 367 7.10 8.28 56.42
C GLN A 367 6.85 8.79 55.00
N TYR A 368 5.99 8.11 54.23
CA TYR A 368 5.75 8.42 52.81
C TYR A 368 5.26 9.85 52.57
N ASP A 369 4.43 10.40 53.47
CA ASP A 369 3.97 11.79 53.40
C ASP A 369 5.13 12.79 53.42
N ALA A 370 6.17 12.52 54.21
CA ALA A 370 7.36 13.36 54.30
C ALA A 370 8.19 13.30 53.01
N ILE A 371 8.35 12.11 52.42
CA ILE A 371 9.04 11.92 51.14
C ILE A 371 8.30 12.61 50.00
N ILE A 372 6.98 12.44 49.91
CA ILE A 372 6.16 13.08 48.86
C ILE A 372 6.25 14.61 48.97
N LYS A 373 6.25 15.15 50.19
CA LYS A 373 6.44 16.59 50.41
C LYS A 373 7.82 17.06 49.95
N LYS A 374 8.90 16.31 50.23
CA LYS A 374 10.24 16.60 49.72
C LYS A 374 10.29 16.58 48.20
N MET A 375 9.74 15.52 47.59
CA MET A 375 9.65 15.39 46.14
C MET A 375 8.95 16.59 45.50
N LYS A 376 7.78 16.98 46.03
CA LYS A 376 7.03 18.13 45.51
C LYS A 376 7.82 19.43 45.63
N ALA A 377 8.56 19.63 46.72
CA ALA A 377 9.41 20.79 46.91
C ALA A 377 10.60 20.83 45.93
N ALA A 378 11.16 19.66 45.60
CA ALA A 378 12.29 19.51 44.68
C ALA A 378 11.89 19.34 43.19
N GLY A 379 10.58 19.33 42.89
CA GLY A 379 10.06 19.09 41.54
C GLY A 379 10.30 17.67 41.01
N ILE A 380 10.40 16.69 41.89
CA ILE A 380 10.60 15.27 41.57
C ILE A 380 9.24 14.60 41.38
N THR A 381 9.08 13.83 40.31
CA THR A 381 7.86 13.06 40.01
C THR A 381 8.08 11.56 40.23
N LEU A 382 7.02 10.80 40.57
CA LEU A 382 7.09 9.35 40.80
C LEU A 382 6.01 8.61 40.03
N SER A 383 6.43 7.64 39.23
CA SER A 383 5.58 6.62 38.63
C SER A 383 5.86 5.26 39.26
N THR A 384 4.81 4.45 39.42
CA THR A 384 4.88 3.14 40.08
C THR A 384 4.40 2.04 39.14
N VAL A 385 5.09 0.90 39.15
CA VAL A 385 4.81 -0.28 38.33
C VAL A 385 4.63 -1.48 39.26
N GLY A 386 3.40 -1.99 39.34
CA GLY A 386 3.08 -3.18 40.12
C GLY A 386 3.29 -4.44 39.30
N ALA A 387 4.19 -5.33 39.72
CA ALA A 387 4.45 -6.59 39.04
C ALA A 387 3.63 -7.74 39.65
N GLY A 388 2.75 -8.39 38.90
CA GLY A 388 2.09 -9.63 39.35
C GLY A 388 0.55 -9.62 39.38
N GLY A 389 -0.09 -8.56 38.87
CA GLY A 389 -1.54 -8.51 38.66
C GLY A 389 -2.34 -8.29 39.94
N GLY A 390 -3.03 -7.16 39.99
CA GLY A 390 -3.92 -6.77 41.08
C GLY A 390 -3.77 -5.29 41.38
N SER A 391 -4.89 -4.56 41.35
CA SER A 391 -4.91 -3.16 41.77
C SER A 391 -4.28 -3.05 43.15
N ASN A 392 -3.20 -2.27 43.22
CA ASN A 392 -2.50 -1.96 44.46
C ASN A 392 -2.81 -0.49 44.80
N PRO A 393 -3.86 -0.20 45.61
CA PRO A 393 -4.29 1.17 45.89
C PRO A 393 -3.20 1.99 46.59
N PHE A 394 -2.25 1.34 47.24
CA PHE A 394 -1.11 2.00 47.86
C PHE A 394 -0.13 2.54 46.81
N LEU A 395 0.29 1.72 45.84
CA LEU A 395 1.16 2.17 44.74
C LEU A 395 0.47 3.19 43.83
N GLU A 396 -0.83 3.00 43.59
CA GLU A 396 -1.64 3.97 42.85
C GLU A 396 -1.71 5.31 43.59
N GLY A 397 -1.94 5.28 44.90
CA GLY A 397 -1.92 6.45 45.77
C GLY A 397 -0.57 7.17 45.75
N LEU A 398 0.54 6.42 45.86
CA LEU A 398 1.89 6.97 45.81
C LEU A 398 2.20 7.66 44.48
N ALA A 399 1.89 7.04 43.34
CA ALA A 399 2.10 7.66 42.04
C ALA A 399 1.28 8.94 41.88
N LYS A 400 0.00 8.90 42.25
CA LYS A 400 -0.90 10.05 42.15
C LYS A 400 -0.44 11.22 43.01
N GLN A 401 -0.04 10.95 44.26
CA GLN A 401 0.46 11.98 45.17
C GLN A 401 1.85 12.49 44.77
N GLY A 402 2.68 11.62 44.21
CA GLY A 402 4.00 11.93 43.64
C GLY A 402 3.96 12.58 42.25
N GLY A 403 2.77 12.88 41.70
CA GLY A 403 2.62 13.58 40.43
C GLY A 403 2.99 12.77 39.18
N GLY A 404 3.04 11.44 39.27
CA GLY A 404 3.26 10.53 38.14
C GLY A 404 2.10 9.57 37.91
N ARG A 405 2.41 8.37 37.39
CA ARG A 405 1.42 7.40 36.90
C ARG A 405 1.59 6.03 37.55
N PHE A 406 0.49 5.33 37.72
CA PHE A 406 0.48 3.93 38.15
C PHE A 406 0.26 3.01 36.96
N TYR A 407 1.03 1.94 36.89
CA TYR A 407 0.93 0.88 35.90
C TYR A 407 0.71 -0.46 36.60
N ASP A 408 -0.46 -1.07 36.39
CA ASP A 408 -0.74 -2.44 36.80
C ASP A 408 -0.22 -3.41 35.73
N ALA A 409 0.97 -3.97 35.95
CA ALA A 409 1.57 -4.94 35.04
C ALA A 409 1.10 -6.35 35.39
N ALA A 410 -0.15 -6.64 35.03
CA ALA A 410 -0.74 -7.98 35.16
C ALA A 410 0.02 -9.05 34.36
N ASN A 411 0.57 -8.65 33.21
CA ASN A 411 1.52 -9.47 32.45
C ASN A 411 2.94 -8.89 32.62
N PRO A 412 3.83 -9.55 33.38
CA PRO A 412 5.22 -9.13 33.53
C PRO A 412 5.97 -8.87 32.22
N ALA A 413 5.60 -9.53 31.11
CA ALA A 413 6.24 -9.29 29.81
C ALA A 413 6.04 -7.86 29.26
N SER A 414 5.05 -7.10 29.77
CA SER A 414 4.81 -5.71 29.35
C SER A 414 5.64 -4.67 30.14
N ILE A 415 6.29 -5.07 31.23
CA ILE A 415 7.06 -4.16 32.10
C ILE A 415 8.15 -3.39 31.32
N PRO A 416 8.94 -4.01 30.43
CA PRO A 416 9.94 -3.27 29.67
C PRO A 416 9.35 -2.18 28.75
N ASP A 417 8.19 -2.42 28.14
CA ASP A 417 7.51 -1.43 27.30
C ASP A 417 6.91 -0.30 28.13
N ILE A 418 6.43 -0.59 29.35
CA ILE A 418 5.96 0.42 30.31
C ILE A 418 7.10 1.36 30.69
N PHE A 419 8.28 0.82 31.00
CA PHE A 419 9.47 1.61 31.34
C PHE A 419 9.93 2.50 30.19
N LEU A 420 9.96 1.96 28.98
CA LEU A 420 10.27 2.72 27.76
C LEU A 420 9.30 3.90 27.61
N LYS A 421 8.00 3.62 27.70
CA LYS A 421 6.93 4.62 27.56
C LYS A 421 7.02 5.70 28.62
N GLU A 422 7.16 5.35 29.89
CA GLU A 422 7.24 6.33 30.98
C GLU A 422 8.48 7.21 30.83
N THR A 423 9.63 6.61 30.48
CA THR A 423 10.86 7.36 30.24
C THR A 423 10.70 8.37 29.10
N GLN A 424 10.09 7.96 27.98
CA GLN A 424 9.80 8.85 26.85
C GLN A 424 8.83 10.00 27.23
N GLN A 425 7.82 9.71 28.05
CA GLN A 425 6.87 10.72 28.52
C GLN A 425 7.54 11.74 29.44
N VAL A 426 8.40 11.27 30.35
CA VAL A 426 9.14 12.12 31.29
C VAL A 426 10.17 12.98 30.57
N ALA A 427 10.85 12.44 29.57
CA ALA A 427 11.76 13.20 28.71
C ALA A 427 11.07 14.34 27.94
N GLY A 428 9.74 14.37 27.90
CA GLY A 428 8.98 15.52 27.42
C GLY A 428 9.12 15.78 25.94
N GLN A 429 9.51 14.78 25.15
CA GLN A 429 9.96 15.00 23.79
C GLN A 429 8.82 15.05 22.74
N GLN A 430 7.53 15.10 23.14
CA GLN A 430 6.43 14.77 22.22
C GLN A 430 5.12 15.57 22.36
N ILE A 431 4.89 16.30 23.45
CA ILE A 431 3.67 17.12 23.66
C ILE A 431 4.05 18.48 24.24
N ILE A 432 3.57 19.55 23.61
CA ILE A 432 3.72 20.94 24.05
C ILE A 432 2.32 21.46 24.37
N GLU A 433 2.08 21.92 25.60
CA GLU A 433 0.80 22.51 26.03
C GLU A 433 1.01 23.99 26.39
N GLU A 434 1.04 24.84 25.37
CA GLU A 434 1.10 26.29 25.51
C GLU A 434 0.06 26.96 24.60
N THR A 435 -0.29 28.21 24.89
CA THR A 435 -1.21 28.96 24.02
C THR A 435 -0.43 29.62 22.89
N PHE A 436 -0.83 29.38 21.64
CA PHE A 436 -0.17 29.94 20.45
C PHE A 436 -1.17 30.16 19.31
N PHE A 437 -0.78 30.99 18.34
CA PHE A 437 -1.49 31.15 17.07
C PHE A 437 -0.76 30.36 15.97
N PRO A 438 -1.49 29.69 15.06
CA PRO A 438 -0.89 29.13 13.85
C PRO A 438 -0.21 30.20 13.01
N ILE A 439 1.01 29.93 12.56
CA ILE A 439 1.77 30.80 11.65
C ILE A 439 1.72 30.20 10.24
N LEU A 440 1.12 30.91 9.28
CA LEU A 440 1.01 30.47 7.89
C LEU A 440 2.35 30.59 7.16
N THR A 441 2.86 29.49 6.62
CA THR A 441 4.14 29.44 5.90
C THR A 441 3.99 29.15 4.41
N SER A 442 2.90 28.51 3.99
CA SER A 442 2.61 28.25 2.57
C SER A 442 1.11 28.21 2.28
N SER A 443 0.73 28.51 1.04
CA SER A 443 -0.67 28.41 0.60
C SER A 443 -1.09 26.96 0.41
N SER A 444 -2.30 26.60 0.84
CA SER A 444 -2.90 25.28 0.60
C SER A 444 -4.38 25.39 0.24
N PRO A 445 -4.89 24.53 -0.67
CA PRO A 445 -6.33 24.41 -0.90
C PRO A 445 -7.15 24.10 0.36
N ILE A 446 -6.51 23.52 1.39
CA ILE A 446 -7.12 23.24 2.71
C ILE A 446 -7.63 24.52 3.40
N LEU A 447 -7.05 25.69 3.06
CA LEU A 447 -7.36 26.97 3.70
C LEU A 447 -8.30 27.85 2.85
N ARG A 448 -8.93 27.30 1.81
CA ARG A 448 -9.68 28.11 0.84
C ARG A 448 -10.88 28.79 1.50
N GLY A 449 -10.82 30.13 1.55
CA GLY A 449 -11.83 30.97 2.17
C GLY A 449 -11.88 30.84 3.70
N LEU A 450 -10.71 30.64 4.32
CA LEU A 450 -10.45 30.75 5.76
C LEU A 450 -9.34 31.79 5.96
N GLU A 451 -9.61 32.85 6.74
CA GLU A 451 -8.69 34.00 6.87
C GLU A 451 -8.29 34.33 8.31
N ALA A 452 -9.03 33.85 9.31
CA ALA A 452 -8.73 34.07 10.72
C ALA A 452 -8.71 32.73 11.48
N PHE A 453 -7.56 32.39 12.07
CA PHE A 453 -7.36 31.12 12.78
C PHE A 453 -7.28 31.37 14.30
N PRO A 454 -8.17 30.77 15.10
CA PRO A 454 -8.13 30.91 16.56
C PRO A 454 -6.84 30.34 17.18
N GLN A 455 -6.59 30.71 18.43
CA GLN A 455 -5.48 30.13 19.19
C GLN A 455 -5.68 28.64 19.47
N LEU A 456 -4.58 27.92 19.62
CA LEU A 456 -4.51 26.54 20.08
C LEU A 456 -3.78 26.48 21.42
N ARG A 457 -4.00 25.40 22.18
CA ARG A 457 -3.47 25.22 23.55
C ARG A 457 -2.49 24.07 23.68
N GLY A 458 -2.19 23.38 22.60
CA GLY A 458 -1.19 22.34 22.57
C GLY A 458 -1.08 21.64 21.23
N TYR A 459 -0.03 20.85 21.08
CA TYR A 459 0.26 20.07 19.89
C TYR A 459 1.29 18.97 20.17
N ASN A 460 1.36 17.99 19.28
CA ASN A 460 2.41 16.99 19.27
C ASN A 460 3.68 17.54 18.61
N GLY A 461 4.80 17.53 19.32
CA GLY A 461 6.10 17.94 18.79
C GLY A 461 6.58 16.98 17.70
N THR A 462 6.83 17.49 16.51
CA THR A 462 7.29 16.71 15.34
C THR A 462 8.26 17.56 14.51
N THR A 463 8.85 16.98 13.46
CA THR A 463 9.72 17.71 12.53
C THR A 463 9.26 17.44 11.10
N ALA A 464 9.19 18.46 10.24
CA ALA A 464 8.76 18.26 8.85
C ALA A 464 9.78 17.42 8.06
N LYS A 465 9.29 16.49 7.23
CA LYS A 465 10.15 15.76 6.30
C LYS A 465 10.57 16.68 5.14
N PRO A 466 11.74 16.44 4.50
CA PRO A 466 12.26 17.34 3.46
C PRO A 466 11.32 17.56 2.26
N ALA A 467 10.53 16.54 1.89
CA ALA A 467 9.58 16.63 0.78
C ALA A 467 8.19 17.13 1.20
N ALA A 468 7.98 17.43 2.48
CA ALA A 468 6.68 17.88 2.98
C ALA A 468 6.49 19.38 2.76
N GLN A 469 5.26 19.75 2.40
CA GLN A 469 4.82 21.13 2.43
C GLN A 469 4.23 21.43 3.81
N THR A 470 4.92 22.29 4.57
CA THR A 470 4.39 22.80 5.84
C THR A 470 3.53 24.02 5.58
N VAL A 471 2.25 23.94 5.95
CA VAL A 471 1.23 24.97 5.76
C VAL A 471 1.16 25.86 7.01
N PHE A 472 1.08 25.26 8.19
CA PHE A 472 1.18 25.96 9.46
C PHE A 472 2.37 25.48 10.27
N VAL A 473 3.04 26.43 10.92
CA VAL A 473 4.05 26.19 11.97
C VAL A 473 3.66 26.87 13.27
N THR A 474 4.32 26.47 14.36
CA THR A 474 4.28 27.18 15.65
C THR A 474 5.42 28.20 15.74
N ALA A 475 5.43 29.04 16.77
CA ALA A 475 6.54 29.95 17.05
C ALA A 475 7.89 29.24 17.29
N ARG A 476 7.87 27.92 17.54
CA ARG A 476 9.07 27.09 17.71
C ARG A 476 9.62 26.53 16.40
N ASP A 477 8.95 26.84 15.28
CA ASP A 477 9.16 26.25 13.94
C ASP A 477 8.74 24.77 13.83
N ASP A 478 7.92 24.30 14.79
CA ASP A 478 7.35 22.95 14.73
C ASP A 478 6.17 22.93 13.74
N PRO A 479 6.03 21.88 12.89
CA PRO A 479 4.91 21.79 11.95
C PRO A 479 3.60 21.54 12.69
N LEU A 480 2.60 22.38 12.41
CA LEU A 480 1.24 22.26 12.92
C LEU A 480 0.32 21.59 11.91
N LEU A 481 0.41 22.02 10.65
CA LEU A 481 -0.26 21.42 9.50
C LEU A 481 0.78 21.16 8.42
N ALA A 482 1.04 19.90 8.13
CA ALA A 482 1.93 19.49 7.05
C ALA A 482 1.19 18.55 6.10
N GLN A 483 1.48 18.67 4.80
CA GLN A 483 0.85 17.88 3.75
C GLN A 483 1.90 17.44 2.74
N TRP A 484 1.77 16.22 2.19
CA TRP A 484 2.65 15.77 1.12
C TRP A 484 2.03 14.65 0.28
N GLN A 485 2.72 14.31 -0.81
CA GLN A 485 2.45 13.13 -1.62
C GLN A 485 3.30 11.97 -1.08
N TYR A 486 2.65 10.83 -0.77
CA TYR A 486 3.34 9.62 -0.35
C TYR A 486 2.98 8.47 -1.31
N GLY A 487 3.93 8.09 -2.15
CA GLY A 487 3.66 7.20 -3.29
C GLY A 487 2.59 7.79 -4.21
N LEU A 488 1.55 7.02 -4.49
CA LEU A 488 0.41 7.44 -5.33
C LEU A 488 -0.62 8.28 -4.56
N GLY A 489 -0.60 8.22 -3.22
CA GLY A 489 -1.61 8.85 -2.37
C GLY A 489 -1.14 10.16 -1.76
N ARG A 490 -2.04 10.75 -0.98
CA ARG A 490 -1.80 12.00 -0.26
C ARG A 490 -1.95 11.77 1.23
N SER A 491 -1.12 12.46 2.01
CA SER A 491 -1.29 12.43 3.46
C SER A 491 -1.06 13.77 4.13
N VAL A 492 -1.77 13.95 5.24
CA VAL A 492 -1.76 15.16 6.06
C VAL A 492 -1.50 14.79 7.52
N ALA A 493 -0.66 15.60 8.17
CA ALA A 493 -0.51 15.62 9.61
C ALA A 493 -1.06 16.95 10.16
N TRP A 494 -2.07 16.85 11.02
CA TRP A 494 -2.52 17.92 11.90
C TRP A 494 -2.06 17.58 13.31
N THR A 495 -1.06 18.30 13.82
CA THR A 495 -0.38 17.89 15.07
C THR A 495 -1.08 18.40 16.33
N SER A 496 -2.09 19.27 16.19
CA SER A 496 -3.04 19.57 17.26
C SER A 496 -4.20 18.58 17.25
N ASP A 497 -5.04 18.63 18.28
CA ASP A 497 -6.25 17.79 18.35
C ASP A 497 -7.42 18.40 17.57
N SER A 498 -8.53 17.66 17.54
CA SER A 498 -9.84 18.09 17.05
C SER A 498 -10.86 18.20 18.19
N THR A 499 -10.41 18.44 19.43
CA THR A 499 -11.26 18.40 20.62
C THR A 499 -11.17 19.68 21.46
N GLY A 500 -12.00 19.78 22.50
CA GLY A 500 -11.96 20.88 23.46
C GLY A 500 -10.70 20.96 24.33
N ARG A 501 -9.70 20.05 24.19
CA ARG A 501 -8.46 20.07 24.98
C ARG A 501 -7.44 21.06 24.41
N TRP A 502 -6.98 20.86 23.18
CA TRP A 502 -6.03 21.78 22.54
C TRP A 502 -6.73 22.75 21.57
N ALA A 503 -7.76 22.28 20.87
CA ALA A 503 -8.55 23.02 19.88
C ALA A 503 -9.83 23.63 20.47
N LYS A 504 -9.84 23.98 21.77
CA LYS A 504 -11.00 24.57 22.45
C LYS A 504 -11.63 25.76 21.71
N ASP A 505 -10.79 26.70 21.27
CA ASP A 505 -11.24 27.92 20.59
C ASP A 505 -11.53 27.68 19.09
N TRP A 506 -11.18 26.49 18.59
CA TRP A 506 -11.48 26.02 17.24
C TRP A 506 -12.82 25.28 17.15
N VAL A 507 -13.19 24.44 18.12
CA VAL A 507 -14.47 23.70 18.08
C VAL A 507 -15.68 24.64 17.95
N GLY A 508 -15.62 25.82 18.57
CA GLY A 508 -16.66 26.85 18.47
C GLY A 508 -16.50 27.85 17.31
N TRP A 509 -15.50 27.67 16.45
CA TRP A 509 -15.21 28.60 15.34
C TRP A 509 -15.96 28.20 14.07
N ASP A 510 -16.60 29.16 13.40
CA ASP A 510 -17.38 28.94 12.17
C ASP A 510 -16.61 28.24 11.05
N GLY A 511 -15.27 28.38 11.03
CA GLY A 511 -14.42 27.72 10.06
C GLY A 511 -14.04 26.27 10.38
N PHE A 512 -14.39 25.73 11.56
CA PHE A 512 -13.97 24.40 12.00
C PHE A 512 -14.40 23.28 11.06
N ALA A 513 -15.70 23.23 10.74
CA ALA A 513 -16.25 22.21 9.86
C ALA A 513 -15.65 22.29 8.45
N LYS A 514 -15.51 23.51 7.94
CA LYS A 514 -14.91 23.79 6.63
C LYS A 514 -13.42 23.44 6.58
N PHE A 515 -12.67 23.70 7.65
CA PHE A 515 -11.26 23.37 7.75
C PHE A 515 -11.05 21.85 7.70
N PHE A 516 -11.73 21.09 8.56
CA PHE A 516 -11.55 19.65 8.61
C PHE A 516 -12.09 18.93 7.37
N SER A 517 -13.20 19.39 6.79
CA SER A 517 -13.71 18.82 5.54
C SER A 517 -12.78 19.08 4.36
N GLN A 518 -12.16 20.26 4.26
CA GLN A 518 -11.16 20.57 3.24
C GLN A 518 -9.85 19.82 3.49
N LEU A 519 -9.48 19.60 4.75
CA LEU A 519 -8.30 18.84 5.15
C LEU A 519 -8.41 17.38 4.69
N VAL A 520 -9.55 16.72 4.97
CA VAL A 520 -9.84 15.36 4.49
C VAL A 520 -10.10 15.37 2.97
N GLY A 521 -10.79 16.37 2.45
CA GLY A 521 -11.08 16.47 1.02
C GLY A 521 -9.82 16.61 0.15
N TRP A 522 -8.77 17.23 0.68
CA TRP A 522 -7.49 17.37 -0.02
C TRP A 522 -6.76 16.02 -0.20
N THR A 523 -7.00 15.06 0.71
CA THR A 523 -6.40 13.71 0.64
C THR A 523 -7.16 12.75 -0.27
N PHE A 524 -8.39 13.09 -0.69
CA PHE A 524 -9.09 12.27 -1.67
C PHE A 524 -8.26 12.11 -2.95
N PRO A 525 -8.36 10.95 -3.62
CA PRO A 525 -7.69 10.73 -4.89
C PRO A 525 -7.93 11.94 -5.81
N GLY A 526 -6.84 12.55 -6.29
CA GLY A 526 -6.93 13.74 -7.13
C GLY A 526 -7.83 13.50 -8.34
N GLU A 527 -8.42 14.58 -8.88
CA GLU A 527 -9.13 14.50 -10.16
C GLU A 527 -8.23 13.76 -11.16
N GLU A 528 -8.74 12.65 -11.69
CA GLU A 528 -8.01 11.86 -12.67
C GLU A 528 -7.59 12.77 -13.81
N THR A 529 -6.31 12.74 -14.13
CA THR A 529 -5.79 13.66 -15.13
C THR A 529 -6.35 13.26 -16.50
N GLY A 530 -7.16 14.14 -17.08
CA GLY A 530 -7.65 14.00 -18.45
C GLY A 530 -6.51 13.82 -19.45
N GLY A 531 -6.83 13.19 -20.57
CA GLY A 531 -5.89 12.95 -21.68
C GLY A 531 -5.00 11.71 -21.52
N ILE A 532 -5.14 10.90 -20.47
CA ILE A 532 -4.50 9.57 -20.37
C ILE A 532 -5.52 8.51 -20.78
N GLU A 533 -5.34 7.78 -21.86
CA GLU A 533 -6.18 6.65 -22.25
C GLU A 533 -5.36 5.37 -22.29
N ALA A 534 -5.98 4.22 -22.05
CA ALA A 534 -5.30 2.94 -22.20
C ALA A 534 -6.19 1.92 -22.89
N THR A 535 -5.56 1.00 -23.61
CA THR A 535 -6.23 -0.11 -24.30
C THR A 535 -5.35 -1.35 -24.28
N PHE A 536 -5.97 -2.53 -24.30
CA PHE A 536 -5.28 -3.77 -24.61
C PHE A 536 -5.24 -3.97 -26.12
N VAL A 537 -4.03 -4.23 -26.64
CA VAL A 537 -3.80 -4.49 -28.05
C VAL A 537 -3.40 -5.97 -28.21
N PRO A 538 -4.24 -6.81 -28.83
CA PRO A 538 -3.88 -8.18 -29.13
C PRO A 538 -2.85 -8.24 -30.25
N GLU A 539 -1.74 -8.91 -29.99
CA GLU A 539 -0.62 -9.17 -30.90
C GLU A 539 -0.46 -10.68 -31.06
N GLY A 540 -1.27 -11.27 -31.95
CA GLY A 540 -1.30 -12.72 -32.15
C GLY A 540 -1.83 -13.45 -30.91
N GLY A 541 -0.99 -14.29 -30.30
CA GLY A 541 -1.29 -14.99 -29.04
C GLY A 541 -0.95 -14.21 -27.78
N SER A 542 -0.36 -13.01 -27.90
CA SER A 542 0.03 -12.17 -26.75
C SER A 542 -0.77 -10.87 -26.73
N THR A 543 -0.86 -10.22 -25.57
CA THR A 543 -1.50 -8.91 -25.39
C THR A 543 -0.47 -7.89 -24.93
N SER A 544 -0.57 -6.66 -25.43
CA SER A 544 0.19 -5.52 -24.94
C SER A 544 -0.74 -4.45 -24.36
N LEU A 545 -0.29 -3.76 -23.32
CA LEU A 545 -0.94 -2.57 -22.78
C LEU A 545 -0.40 -1.34 -23.51
N ARG A 546 -1.28 -0.63 -24.20
CA ARG A 546 -0.97 0.65 -24.86
C ARG A 546 -1.63 1.79 -24.10
N VAL A 547 -0.84 2.82 -23.78
CA VAL A 547 -1.27 4.03 -23.07
C VAL A 547 -0.99 5.23 -23.95
N GLU A 548 -2.02 6.02 -24.23
CA GLU A 548 -1.91 7.30 -24.94
C GLU A 548 -2.08 8.43 -23.95
N SER A 549 -1.18 9.42 -23.99
CA SER A 549 -1.14 10.51 -23.02
C SER A 549 -0.91 11.86 -23.68
N VAL A 550 -1.91 12.73 -23.56
CA VAL A 550 -1.92 14.10 -24.07
C VAL A 550 -2.24 15.09 -22.97
N ASP A 551 -1.76 16.33 -23.10
CA ASP A 551 -2.12 17.43 -22.22
C ASP A 551 -3.45 18.07 -22.61
N ALA A 552 -3.87 19.10 -21.86
CA ALA A 552 -5.13 19.81 -22.10
C ALA A 552 -5.19 20.54 -23.45
N SER A 553 -4.04 20.81 -24.08
CA SER A 553 -3.95 21.40 -25.42
C SER A 553 -3.95 20.35 -26.55
N GLY A 554 -3.97 19.05 -26.19
CA GLY A 554 -3.85 17.94 -27.13
C GLY A 554 -2.40 17.62 -27.51
N ALA A 555 -1.41 18.28 -26.92
CA ALA A 555 -0.01 17.97 -27.19
C ALA A 555 0.44 16.69 -26.46
N PRO A 556 1.30 15.86 -27.07
CA PRO A 556 1.74 14.61 -26.47
C PRO A 556 2.57 14.83 -25.19
N ARG A 557 2.29 14.04 -24.15
CA ARG A 557 3.08 14.03 -22.91
C ARG A 557 4.27 13.09 -23.06
N ASP A 558 5.36 13.60 -23.62
CA ASP A 558 6.58 12.82 -23.88
C ASP A 558 7.50 12.69 -22.66
N PHE A 559 8.35 11.66 -22.61
CA PHE A 559 9.40 11.47 -21.60
C PHE A 559 8.92 11.46 -20.14
N TYR A 560 7.66 11.07 -19.89
CA TYR A 560 7.19 10.78 -18.54
C TYR A 560 7.63 9.37 -18.15
N SER A 561 8.07 9.20 -16.89
CA SER A 561 8.19 7.88 -16.32
C SER A 561 6.78 7.34 -16.09
N THR A 562 6.39 6.37 -16.92
CA THR A 562 5.04 5.80 -16.97
C THR A 562 5.05 4.39 -16.39
N ARG A 563 4.20 4.16 -15.38
CA ARG A 563 3.96 2.85 -14.78
C ARG A 563 2.46 2.55 -14.78
N ALA A 564 2.10 1.30 -14.96
CA ALA A 564 0.74 0.81 -14.79
C ALA A 564 0.70 -0.26 -13.71
N VAL A 565 -0.24 -0.16 -12.78
CA VAL A 565 -0.59 -1.28 -11.90
C VAL A 565 -1.84 -1.93 -12.48
N VAL A 566 -1.71 -3.19 -12.89
CA VAL A 566 -2.77 -4.00 -13.51
C VAL A 566 -3.31 -4.97 -12.45
N VAL A 567 -4.62 -4.94 -12.21
CA VAL A 567 -5.31 -5.88 -11.31
C VAL A 567 -6.29 -6.68 -12.15
N GLY A 568 -6.08 -7.99 -12.21
CA GLY A 568 -6.92 -8.94 -12.96
C GLY A 568 -8.02 -9.59 -12.12
N PRO A 569 -8.72 -10.59 -12.67
CA PRO A 569 -9.75 -11.36 -11.99
C PRO A 569 -9.27 -12.11 -10.74
N ASP A 570 -7.97 -12.39 -10.64
CA ASP A 570 -7.28 -13.00 -9.50
C ASP A 570 -7.05 -12.03 -8.34
N LEU A 571 -7.33 -10.74 -8.54
CA LEU A 571 -7.14 -9.65 -7.58
C LEU A 571 -5.68 -9.44 -7.16
N GLU A 572 -4.71 -9.98 -7.90
CA GLU A 572 -3.29 -9.76 -7.65
C GLU A 572 -2.78 -8.56 -8.47
N PRO A 573 -2.20 -7.53 -7.82
CA PRO A 573 -1.66 -6.38 -8.53
C PRO A 573 -0.30 -6.70 -9.17
N VAL A 574 -0.16 -6.39 -10.45
CA VAL A 574 1.09 -6.50 -11.21
C VAL A 574 1.57 -5.11 -11.61
N ASP A 575 2.78 -4.72 -11.21
CA ASP A 575 3.44 -3.47 -11.66
C ASP A 575 4.08 -3.70 -13.03
N VAL A 576 3.66 -2.90 -14.01
CA VAL A 576 4.06 -2.96 -15.40
C VAL A 576 4.70 -1.62 -15.79
N PRO A 577 6.03 -1.54 -15.93
CA PRO A 577 6.69 -0.36 -16.46
C PRO A 577 6.41 -0.23 -17.96
N LEU A 578 6.03 0.97 -18.42
CA LEU A 578 5.78 1.24 -19.84
C LEU A 578 6.89 2.08 -20.45
N VAL A 579 7.30 1.70 -21.66
CA VAL A 579 8.29 2.46 -22.45
C VAL A 579 7.59 3.29 -23.51
N GLN A 580 8.13 4.48 -23.78
CA GLN A 580 7.60 5.32 -24.84
C GLN A 580 7.97 4.75 -26.22
N VAL A 581 6.98 4.51 -27.07
CA VAL A 581 7.16 3.95 -28.42
C VAL A 581 6.82 4.95 -29.54
N ALA A 582 6.03 5.98 -29.23
CA ALA A 582 5.70 7.10 -30.12
C ALA A 582 5.45 8.37 -29.29
N PRO A 583 5.36 9.56 -29.91
CA PRO A 583 4.96 10.78 -29.21
C PRO A 583 3.64 10.59 -28.46
N GLY A 584 3.66 10.74 -27.13
CA GLY A 584 2.51 10.53 -26.25
C GLY A 584 2.08 9.06 -26.08
N VAL A 585 2.72 8.08 -26.72
CA VAL A 585 2.31 6.67 -26.69
C VAL A 585 3.33 5.82 -25.94
N TYR A 586 2.86 5.11 -24.91
CA TYR A 586 3.63 4.21 -24.07
C TYR A 586 3.09 2.79 -24.19
N GLN A 587 3.96 1.78 -24.22
CA GLN A 587 3.56 0.40 -24.42
C GLN A 587 4.37 -0.57 -23.56
N ALA A 588 3.73 -1.66 -23.12
CA ALA A 588 4.37 -2.79 -22.47
C ALA A 588 3.69 -4.10 -22.88
N GLY A 589 4.49 -5.16 -23.10
CA GLY A 589 3.96 -6.51 -23.35
C GLY A 589 3.49 -7.16 -22.05
N LEU A 590 2.28 -7.73 -22.05
CA LEU A 590 1.73 -8.48 -20.92
C LEU A 590 1.80 -10.00 -21.11
N GLY A 591 2.06 -10.47 -22.33
CA GLY A 591 2.06 -11.91 -22.64
C GLY A 591 0.65 -12.44 -22.82
N GLU A 592 0.42 -13.70 -22.45
CA GLU A 592 -0.93 -14.28 -22.40
C GLU A 592 -1.63 -13.81 -21.12
N ILE A 593 -2.80 -13.19 -21.28
CA ILE A 593 -3.65 -12.77 -20.16
C ILE A 593 -5.00 -13.45 -20.29
N ASP A 594 -5.61 -13.81 -19.16
CA ASP A 594 -6.95 -14.40 -19.14
C ASP A 594 -7.97 -13.42 -19.74
N SER A 595 -8.99 -13.96 -20.42
CA SER A 595 -10.10 -13.13 -20.87
C SER A 595 -10.89 -12.64 -19.65
N GLY A 596 -11.19 -11.35 -19.62
CA GLY A 596 -11.90 -10.77 -18.48
C GLY A 596 -11.65 -9.30 -18.27
N ALA A 597 -12.20 -8.82 -17.17
CA ALA A 597 -12.12 -7.44 -16.74
C ALA A 597 -10.82 -7.17 -15.98
N TYR A 598 -10.19 -6.03 -16.27
CA TYR A 598 -8.97 -5.57 -15.62
C TYR A 598 -9.14 -4.12 -15.15
N ALA A 599 -8.68 -3.82 -13.94
CA ALA A 599 -8.50 -2.45 -13.49
C ALA A 599 -7.04 -2.05 -13.69
N VAL A 600 -6.81 -0.97 -14.45
CA VAL A 600 -5.46 -0.50 -14.77
C VAL A 600 -5.28 0.91 -14.23
N ARG A 601 -4.38 1.07 -13.25
CA ARG A 601 -3.98 2.38 -12.74
C ARG A 601 -2.72 2.85 -13.45
N ILE A 602 -2.84 3.85 -14.30
CA ILE A 602 -1.70 4.49 -14.96
C ILE A 602 -1.22 5.65 -14.10
N THR A 603 0.10 5.71 -13.89
CA THR A 603 0.78 6.84 -13.24
C THR A 603 1.89 7.36 -14.13
N GLN A 604 1.93 8.67 -14.31
CA GLN A 604 2.98 9.36 -15.05
C GLN A 604 3.66 10.39 -14.17
N THR A 605 4.98 10.32 -14.10
CA THR A 605 5.80 11.23 -13.30
C THR A 605 6.86 11.91 -14.15
N ARG A 606 7.09 13.20 -13.90
CA ARG A 606 8.20 13.96 -14.46
C ARG A 606 8.80 14.83 -13.34
N PRO A 607 10.14 14.91 -13.21
CA PRO A 607 10.78 15.74 -12.18
C PRO A 607 10.27 17.18 -12.20
N GLY A 608 9.95 17.73 -11.03
CA GLY A 608 9.47 19.11 -10.87
C GLY A 608 7.99 19.34 -11.19
N THR A 609 7.24 18.32 -11.58
CA THR A 609 5.79 18.41 -11.80
C THR A 609 5.01 17.44 -10.91
N ALA A 610 3.74 17.78 -10.61
CA ALA A 610 2.87 16.86 -9.89
C ALA A 610 2.66 15.55 -10.68
N PRO A 611 2.65 14.39 -10.02
CA PRO A 611 2.32 13.12 -10.66
C PRO A 611 0.91 13.17 -11.26
N LEU A 612 0.77 12.64 -12.47
CA LEU A 612 -0.50 12.47 -13.14
C LEU A 612 -0.95 11.03 -12.96
N GLY A 613 -2.25 10.80 -12.86
CA GLY A 613 -2.78 9.45 -12.70
C GLY A 613 -4.22 9.32 -13.16
N ARG A 614 -4.54 8.15 -13.71
CA ARG A 614 -5.90 7.77 -14.12
C ARG A 614 -6.08 6.27 -13.90
N THR A 615 -7.23 5.87 -13.39
CA THR A 615 -7.66 4.48 -13.38
C THR A 615 -8.63 4.25 -14.52
N VAL A 616 -8.41 3.19 -15.29
CA VAL A 616 -9.30 2.79 -16.38
C VAL A 616 -9.67 1.31 -16.23
N GLY A 617 -10.92 0.98 -16.52
CA GLY A 617 -11.35 -0.40 -16.70
C GLY A 617 -11.07 -0.84 -18.12
N LEU A 618 -10.32 -1.92 -18.31
CA LEU A 618 -10.07 -2.55 -19.61
C LEU A 618 -10.69 -3.94 -19.65
N VAL A 619 -10.98 -4.43 -20.85
CA VAL A 619 -11.43 -5.80 -21.09
C VAL A 619 -10.41 -6.50 -21.97
N ALA A 620 -9.83 -7.59 -21.47
CA ALA A 620 -9.00 -8.46 -22.28
C ALA A 620 -9.89 -9.20 -23.29
N PRO A 621 -9.64 -9.04 -24.60
CA PRO A 621 -10.56 -9.54 -25.62
C PRO A 621 -10.51 -11.07 -25.75
N THR A 622 -11.62 -11.69 -26.13
CA THR A 622 -11.72 -13.13 -26.44
C THR A 622 -10.75 -13.53 -27.56
N SER A 623 -10.31 -14.79 -27.59
CA SER A 623 -9.29 -15.27 -28.55
C SER A 623 -9.65 -14.89 -30.01
N ALA A 624 -8.62 -14.58 -30.81
CA ALA A 624 -8.81 -14.10 -32.19
C ALA A 624 -9.48 -15.13 -33.11
N GLU A 625 -9.42 -16.42 -32.76
CA GLU A 625 -9.98 -17.54 -33.53
C GLU A 625 -11.50 -17.44 -33.72
N TYR A 626 -12.22 -16.86 -32.75
CA TYR A 626 -13.68 -16.69 -32.83
C TYR A 626 -14.13 -15.38 -33.49
N ARG A 627 -13.21 -14.44 -33.75
CA ARG A 627 -13.50 -13.11 -34.36
C ARG A 627 -13.20 -13.06 -35.86
N LEU A 628 -12.24 -13.87 -36.32
CA LEU A 628 -11.86 -13.99 -37.72
C LEU A 628 -12.79 -14.98 -38.43
N LEU A 629 -13.88 -14.44 -38.97
CA LEU A 629 -14.78 -15.20 -39.83
C LEU A 629 -14.12 -15.45 -41.18
N GLY A 630 -13.78 -16.70 -41.44
CA GLY A 630 -13.36 -17.17 -42.76
C GLY A 630 -11.87 -17.01 -43.08
N THR A 631 -11.52 -17.37 -44.31
CA THR A 631 -10.14 -17.42 -44.78
C THR A 631 -9.70 -16.08 -45.37
N ASN A 632 -8.50 -15.59 -45.02
CA ASN A 632 -7.91 -14.37 -45.58
C ASN A 632 -7.47 -14.58 -47.05
N GLU A 633 -8.44 -14.62 -47.96
CA GLU A 633 -8.25 -14.89 -49.38
C GLU A 633 -7.33 -13.85 -50.07
N PRO A 634 -7.41 -12.53 -49.79
CA PRO A 634 -6.48 -11.56 -50.36
C PRO A 634 -5.01 -11.87 -50.04
N PHE A 635 -4.72 -12.26 -48.78
CA PHE A 635 -3.37 -12.65 -48.39
C PHE A 635 -2.93 -13.95 -49.09
N LEU A 636 -3.78 -14.97 -49.12
CA LEU A 636 -3.48 -16.21 -49.83
C LEU A 636 -3.29 -15.99 -51.33
N ALA A 637 -4.04 -15.07 -51.95
CA ALA A 637 -3.92 -14.72 -53.36
C ALA A 637 -2.59 -14.01 -53.64
N ALA A 638 -2.17 -13.10 -52.75
CA ALA A 638 -0.87 -12.45 -52.84
C ALA A 638 0.29 -13.46 -52.75
N LEU A 639 0.20 -14.45 -51.84
CA LEU A 639 1.19 -15.53 -51.73
C LEU A 639 1.29 -16.35 -53.03
N ARG A 640 0.15 -16.79 -53.58
CA ARG A 640 0.07 -17.52 -54.85
C ARG A 640 0.69 -16.72 -56.00
N ALA A 641 0.27 -15.46 -56.15
CA ALA A 641 0.77 -14.57 -57.20
C ALA A 641 2.30 -14.34 -57.09
N SER A 642 2.82 -14.16 -55.88
CA SER A 642 4.25 -13.92 -55.67
C SER A 642 5.15 -15.12 -55.98
N THR A 643 4.63 -16.35 -55.84
CA THR A 643 5.41 -17.59 -55.97
C THR A 643 5.10 -18.40 -57.24
N GLY A 644 4.17 -17.91 -58.08
CA GLY A 644 3.65 -18.67 -59.23
C GLY A 644 2.82 -19.89 -58.84
N GLY A 645 2.29 -19.91 -57.61
CA GLY A 645 1.39 -20.95 -57.11
C GLY A 645 -0.08 -20.69 -57.48
N ARG A 646 -0.95 -21.63 -57.11
CA ARG A 646 -2.40 -21.58 -57.43
C ARG A 646 -3.27 -22.02 -56.25
N ALA A 647 -4.58 -21.78 -56.39
CA ALA A 647 -5.58 -22.29 -55.45
C ALA A 647 -5.76 -23.80 -55.68
N VAL A 648 -5.76 -24.57 -54.60
CA VAL A 648 -6.10 -26.00 -54.63
C VAL A 648 -7.57 -26.13 -54.25
N GLU A 649 -8.43 -26.39 -55.23
CA GLU A 649 -9.87 -26.56 -55.03
C GLU A 649 -10.24 -28.02 -54.81
N THR A 650 -9.51 -28.95 -55.45
CA THR A 650 -9.73 -30.40 -55.29
C THR A 650 -8.45 -31.10 -54.85
N PRO A 651 -8.53 -32.16 -54.00
CA PRO A 651 -7.34 -32.87 -53.51
C PRO A 651 -6.46 -33.44 -54.62
N LEU A 652 -7.04 -33.77 -55.78
CA LEU A 652 -6.32 -34.33 -56.93
C LEU A 652 -5.36 -33.33 -57.59
N GLN A 653 -5.62 -32.02 -57.46
CA GLN A 653 -4.80 -30.99 -58.07
C GLN A 653 -3.36 -30.98 -57.52
N VAL A 654 -3.15 -31.34 -56.25
CA VAL A 654 -1.80 -31.40 -55.63
C VAL A 654 -0.91 -32.46 -56.31
N TRP A 655 -1.53 -33.47 -56.94
CA TRP A 655 -0.84 -34.56 -57.63
C TRP A 655 -0.67 -34.31 -59.13
N ALA A 656 -1.02 -33.12 -59.63
CA ALA A 656 -0.70 -32.75 -61.01
C ALA A 656 0.81 -32.65 -61.16
N HIS A 657 1.41 -33.49 -62.01
CA HIS A 657 2.86 -33.48 -62.27
C HIS A 657 3.22 -32.39 -63.30
N ASP A 658 2.75 -31.16 -63.08
CA ASP A 658 2.95 -29.98 -63.93
C ASP A 658 4.13 -29.11 -63.46
N LEU A 659 4.91 -29.62 -62.50
CA LEU A 659 6.08 -28.92 -62.03
C LEU A 659 7.17 -28.95 -63.11
N THR A 660 7.56 -27.78 -63.64
CA THR A 660 8.74 -27.64 -64.50
C THR A 660 9.96 -28.32 -63.89
N ALA A 661 10.41 -29.41 -64.52
CA ALA A 661 11.61 -30.12 -64.12
C ALA A 661 12.83 -29.20 -64.28
N THR A 662 13.44 -28.79 -63.17
CA THR A 662 14.74 -28.11 -63.20
C THR A 662 15.81 -29.16 -63.48
N GLY A 663 16.34 -29.16 -64.71
CA GLY A 663 17.49 -29.98 -65.07
C GLY A 663 18.71 -29.56 -64.26
N ARG A 664 19.27 -30.48 -63.46
CA ARG A 664 20.58 -30.31 -62.86
C ARG A 664 21.62 -30.85 -63.83
N PHE A 665 22.52 -30.01 -64.32
CA PHE A 665 23.69 -30.49 -65.05
C PHE A 665 24.55 -31.30 -64.07
N THR A 666 24.70 -32.59 -64.32
CA THR A 666 25.70 -33.42 -63.68
C THR A 666 26.97 -33.35 -64.52
N ASP A 667 28.05 -32.89 -63.90
CA ASP A 667 29.37 -32.91 -64.52
C ASP A 667 29.75 -34.36 -64.83
N LEU A 668 29.74 -34.72 -66.12
CA LEU A 668 30.17 -36.05 -66.59
C LEU A 668 31.69 -36.16 -66.69
N TRP A 669 32.40 -35.04 -66.68
CA TRP A 669 33.85 -35.01 -66.84
C TRP A 669 34.61 -35.87 -65.82
N PRO A 670 34.23 -36.01 -64.52
CA PRO A 670 34.95 -36.86 -63.58
C PRO A 670 34.85 -38.34 -63.98
N TYR A 671 33.67 -38.78 -64.41
CA TYR A 671 33.44 -40.14 -64.89
C TYR A 671 34.17 -40.41 -66.21
N LEU A 672 34.19 -39.44 -67.12
CA LEU A 672 34.96 -39.53 -68.37
C LEU A 672 36.47 -39.54 -68.13
N LEU A 673 36.96 -38.83 -67.11
CA LEU A 673 38.38 -38.81 -66.73
C LEU A 673 38.80 -40.15 -66.12
N ILE A 674 37.97 -40.74 -65.27
CA ILE A 674 38.19 -42.11 -64.76
C ILE A 674 38.19 -43.11 -65.92
N LEU A 675 37.24 -43.01 -66.86
CA LEU A 675 37.20 -43.87 -68.04
C LEU A 675 38.47 -43.72 -68.90
N ALA A 676 38.93 -42.49 -69.15
CA ALA A 676 40.17 -42.24 -69.88
C ALA A 676 41.39 -42.82 -69.17
N LEU A 677 41.44 -42.71 -67.83
CA LEU A 677 42.52 -43.25 -67.01
C LEU A 677 42.53 -44.79 -66.98
N LEU A 678 41.37 -45.44 -67.12
CA LEU A 678 41.24 -46.89 -67.28
C LEU A 678 41.56 -47.37 -68.70
N LEU A 679 41.21 -46.58 -69.71
CA LEU A 679 41.50 -46.89 -71.12
C LEU A 679 42.98 -46.69 -71.47
N TRP A 680 43.70 -45.82 -70.77
CA TRP A 680 45.11 -45.55 -71.05
C TRP A 680 46.03 -46.79 -70.84
N PRO A 681 45.93 -47.56 -69.73
CA PRO A 681 46.60 -48.84 -69.60
C PRO A 681 46.17 -49.87 -70.65
N LEU A 682 44.90 -49.88 -71.05
CA LEU A 682 44.38 -50.79 -72.06
C LEU A 682 44.98 -50.49 -73.45
N ASP A 683 45.09 -49.21 -73.82
CA ASP A 683 45.78 -48.78 -75.06
C ASP A 683 47.26 -49.16 -75.01
N ILE A 684 47.94 -48.96 -73.88
CA ILE A 684 49.34 -49.40 -73.70
C ILE A 684 49.46 -50.93 -73.82
N ALA A 685 48.54 -51.69 -73.22
CA ALA A 685 48.52 -53.15 -73.29
C ALA A 685 48.29 -53.63 -74.73
N LEU A 686 47.31 -53.06 -75.45
CA LEU A 686 47.05 -53.39 -76.86
C LEU A 686 48.25 -53.03 -77.75
N ARG A 687 48.91 -51.88 -77.53
CA ARG A 687 50.13 -51.50 -78.26
C ARG A 687 51.34 -52.35 -77.94
N ARG A 688 51.48 -52.85 -76.70
CA ARG A 688 52.57 -53.76 -76.32
C ARG A 688 52.34 -55.20 -76.75
N VAL A 689 51.10 -55.67 -76.78
CA VAL A 689 50.74 -57.03 -77.21
C VAL A 689 50.68 -57.15 -78.74
N SER A 690 50.54 -56.05 -79.48
CA SER A 690 50.58 -56.02 -80.95
C SER A 690 51.98 -55.85 -81.57
N VAL A 691 53.06 -55.90 -80.77
CA VAL A 691 54.43 -56.09 -81.27
C VAL A 691 54.85 -57.54 -81.02
N GLY A 692 54.27 -58.43 -81.81
CA GLY A 692 54.59 -59.85 -81.86
C GLY A 692 53.75 -60.48 -82.97
N ARG A 693 54.39 -60.69 -84.14
CA ARG A 693 53.88 -61.56 -85.20
C ARG A 693 53.59 -62.95 -84.70
#